data_AF-A0A956KS56-F1
#
_entry.id   AF-A0A956KS56-F1
#
_cell.length_a   1.000
_cell.length_b   1.000
_cell.length_c   1.000
_cell.angle_alpha   90.00
_cell.angle_beta   90.00
_cell.angle_gamma   90.00
#
_symmetry.space_group_name_H-M   'P 1'
#
loop_
_entity.id
_entity.type
_entity.pdbx_description
1 polymer ?
#
loop_
_entity_poly.entity_id
_entity_poly.type
_entity_poly.pdbx_seq_one_letter_code
_entity_poly.pdbx_strand_id
1 'polypeptide(L)'
;EILGVPPGTWQVGAIGEDQLPTLTGATAVVAEADVENLLIELDAGLRIRGRVDPPRPARIRVRPNPENVSLTYMGGLIGDSMALATADEEGVFDLGPLLGGSGGLMGGGGRKLTLVAEDDAGFRGELEVELGKENLEGVVIPLTKGAAVSGTVLDQNGVPQAGVVVSVTPAEQPEGAGMVGFGGSPAGEGAPTGEDGRFAVRGLDTGKHLVLVKDNKGRALSWAPGMVGAPEGGDGKAEDEVEPMELDLEDTVNERFLDLRVVPRDGVIQGQVLDAEGLPVADAWVTASLDIDMETYLRSRNPSARKDPERLEGVIPEEEDKDASSGGDWTRSAFFAEAPVLTDENGFFAVDGLRRDRAYNLMAEGERGGARATQDAVRPGSRVTLSLELLGGIDGVVRRGGKPVASYTLEARGPVTRNQRVSDAGGSFALDRLDPGKYELVVTADAGSAVATVELGAEGRERVEIELEAWGKIEGVVVGTGDGEPMAGLALMVTSESGALDRNGVDLLTGKGPRTDPRGKFSVDEVPSGKGTAVFMDPDADLTAGAIATVEFELEAGETLDLGTIKGVQTQAVPRDERGTLELRTQTAGWKRRPRPPGTDLEAEDPEAPVIGDPETDRLWVRSVEIGGVAEQAGLLPGDEIIGIDGQSVETLGAGTAAQMLSDSRLRAGQDVRLELRRGDERMDETLKAVSKSDKAGKK
;
A
#
# COMPACT_ATOMS: atom_id res chain seq x y z
N GLU A 1 -2.13 34.24 -1.92
CA GLU A 1 -0.72 34.53 -1.61
C GLU A 1 -0.22 33.46 -0.66
N ILE A 2 0.92 32.83 -0.96
CA ILE A 2 1.54 31.82 -0.10
C ILE A 2 2.81 32.45 0.45
N LEU A 3 2.83 32.72 1.76
CA LEU A 3 3.93 33.43 2.41
C LEU A 3 4.92 32.46 3.06
N GLY A 4 6.19 32.87 3.16
CA GLY A 4 7.21 32.11 3.86
C GLY A 4 7.69 30.85 3.14
N VAL A 5 7.56 30.80 1.81
CA VAL A 5 8.02 29.67 0.99
C VAL A 5 9.56 29.68 0.92
N PRO A 6 10.25 28.60 1.34
CA PRO A 6 11.71 28.54 1.26
C PRO A 6 12.24 28.53 -0.18
N PRO A 7 13.50 28.96 -0.43
CA PRO A 7 14.12 28.83 -1.74
C PRO A 7 14.11 27.37 -2.26
N GLY A 8 13.72 27.20 -3.51
CA GLY A 8 13.61 25.91 -4.16
C GLY A 8 12.60 25.89 -5.30
N THR A 9 12.51 24.73 -5.97
CA THR A 9 11.48 24.45 -6.97
C THR A 9 10.27 23.84 -6.29
N TRP A 10 9.12 24.47 -6.45
CA TRP A 10 7.85 24.06 -5.86
C TRP A 10 6.85 23.72 -6.95
N GLN A 11 6.08 22.65 -6.74
CA GLN A 11 4.83 22.47 -7.46
C GLN A 11 3.69 23.14 -6.71
N VAL A 12 2.87 23.89 -7.42
CA VAL A 12 1.73 24.63 -6.88
C VAL A 12 0.47 24.11 -7.57
N GLY A 13 -0.47 23.64 -6.74
CA GLY A 13 -1.79 23.24 -7.18
C GLY A 13 -2.87 24.22 -6.71
N ALA A 14 -4.06 24.08 -7.26
CA ALA A 14 -5.25 24.83 -6.85
C ALA A 14 -6.49 23.92 -6.85
N ILE A 15 -7.39 24.19 -5.91
CA ILE A 15 -8.69 23.51 -5.78
C ILE A 15 -9.74 24.62 -5.73
N GLY A 16 -10.74 24.53 -6.60
CA GLY A 16 -11.88 25.44 -6.64
C GLY A 16 -13.16 24.72 -6.24
N GLU A 17 -14.17 25.47 -5.80
CA GLU A 17 -15.47 24.92 -5.40
C GLU A 17 -16.27 24.40 -6.61
N ASP A 18 -16.12 25.04 -7.77
CA ASP A 18 -16.84 24.74 -9.01
C ASP A 18 -15.89 24.34 -10.16
N GLN A 19 -14.65 23.94 -9.83
CA GLN A 19 -13.63 23.58 -10.82
C GLN A 19 -12.92 22.28 -10.43
N LEU A 20 -12.45 21.53 -11.41
CA LEU A 20 -11.64 20.34 -11.18
C LEU A 20 -10.33 20.71 -10.47
N PRO A 21 -9.93 19.95 -9.43
CA PRO A 21 -8.68 20.21 -8.73
C PRO A 21 -7.50 19.98 -9.67
N THR A 22 -6.53 20.89 -9.63
CA THR A 22 -5.27 20.75 -10.34
C THR A 22 -4.14 20.70 -9.32
N LEU A 23 -3.66 19.50 -8.99
CA LEU A 23 -2.66 19.30 -7.94
C LEU A 23 -1.23 19.70 -8.36
N THR A 24 -0.96 19.78 -9.66
CA THR A 24 0.37 20.07 -10.24
C THR A 24 0.32 21.21 -11.26
N GLY A 25 -0.46 22.25 -10.96
CA GLY A 25 -0.88 23.27 -11.92
C GLY A 25 0.24 24.18 -12.44
N ALA A 26 1.20 24.53 -11.59
CA ALA A 26 2.35 25.32 -12.01
C ALA A 26 3.62 24.94 -11.23
N THR A 27 4.78 25.23 -11.80
CA THR A 27 6.06 25.12 -11.10
C THR A 27 6.57 26.52 -10.79
N ALA A 28 6.83 26.80 -9.51
CA ALA A 28 7.37 28.05 -9.03
C ALA A 28 8.80 27.83 -8.54
N VAL A 29 9.77 28.56 -9.09
CA VAL A 29 11.15 28.55 -8.61
C VAL A 29 11.33 29.76 -7.71
N VAL A 30 11.32 29.52 -6.40
CA VAL A 30 11.55 30.54 -5.39
C VAL A 30 13.05 30.64 -5.14
N ALA A 31 13.63 31.82 -5.30
CA ALA A 31 15.05 32.07 -5.04
C ALA A 31 15.20 33.21 -4.02
N GLU A 32 15.86 34.30 -4.38
CA GLU A 32 16.02 35.50 -3.52
C GLU A 32 14.86 36.50 -3.65
N ALA A 33 13.92 36.26 -4.56
CA ALA A 33 12.79 37.13 -4.84
C ALA A 33 11.47 36.36 -4.91
N ASP A 34 10.38 37.05 -4.60
CA ASP A 34 9.02 36.52 -4.65
C ASP A 34 8.62 36.14 -6.09
N VAL A 35 7.85 35.06 -6.21
CA VAL A 35 7.28 34.63 -7.49
C VAL A 35 5.92 35.32 -7.66
N GLU A 36 5.86 36.29 -8.56
CA GLU A 36 4.64 37.02 -8.88
C GLU A 36 3.93 36.44 -10.11
N ASN A 37 2.62 36.66 -10.21
CA ASN A 37 1.79 36.32 -11.38
C ASN A 37 1.78 34.83 -11.78
N LEU A 38 1.91 33.93 -10.80
CA LEU A 38 1.72 32.51 -11.03
C LEU A 38 0.26 32.24 -11.44
N LEU A 39 0.06 31.78 -12.67
CA LEU A 39 -1.25 31.40 -13.19
C LEU A 39 -1.43 29.89 -13.09
N ILE A 40 -2.54 29.46 -12.49
CA ILE A 40 -2.98 28.07 -12.50
C ILE A 40 -4.34 28.06 -13.19
N GLU A 41 -4.43 27.39 -14.33
CA GLU A 41 -5.68 27.21 -15.05
C GLU A 41 -6.45 26.03 -14.43
N LEU A 42 -7.73 26.25 -14.13
CA LEU A 42 -8.62 25.22 -13.62
C LEU A 42 -9.71 24.94 -14.65
N ASP A 43 -9.95 23.66 -14.92
CA ASP A 43 -11.05 23.23 -15.80
C ASP A 43 -12.38 23.30 -15.03
N ALA A 44 -13.43 23.83 -15.66
CA ALA A 44 -14.77 23.88 -15.09
C ALA A 44 -15.42 22.48 -14.97
N GLY A 45 -14.91 21.49 -15.70
CA GLY A 45 -15.43 20.12 -15.71
C GLY A 45 -16.84 20.01 -16.28
N LEU A 46 -17.38 18.80 -16.27
CA LEU A 46 -18.74 18.48 -16.70
C LEU A 46 -19.65 18.25 -15.49
N ARG A 47 -20.96 18.38 -15.73
CA ARG A 47 -22.00 18.18 -14.71
C ARG A 47 -23.00 17.12 -15.14
N ILE A 48 -23.54 16.41 -14.16
CA ILE A 48 -24.63 15.45 -14.32
C ILE A 48 -25.82 15.96 -13.51
N ARG A 49 -26.91 16.27 -14.21
CA ARG A 49 -28.15 16.74 -13.61
C ARG A 49 -29.26 15.71 -13.78
N GLY A 50 -30.04 15.54 -12.72
CA GLY A 50 -31.04 14.51 -12.68
C GLY A 50 -31.94 14.58 -11.48
N ARG A 51 -32.65 13.48 -11.22
CA ARG A 51 -33.41 13.27 -10.01
C ARG A 51 -33.30 11.84 -9.48
N VAL A 52 -33.65 11.65 -8.22
CA VAL A 52 -33.89 10.33 -7.64
C VAL A 52 -35.37 9.97 -7.69
N ASP A 53 -35.68 8.68 -7.82
CA ASP A 53 -37.07 8.17 -7.84
C ASP A 53 -37.23 7.00 -6.87
N PRO A 54 -38.18 7.01 -5.92
CA PRO A 54 -39.12 8.11 -5.61
C PRO A 54 -38.43 9.39 -5.09
N PRO A 55 -39.01 10.58 -5.32
CA PRO A 55 -38.41 11.87 -4.99
C PRO A 55 -38.21 12.01 -3.48
N ARG A 56 -37.00 12.43 -3.09
CA ARG A 56 -36.58 12.62 -1.71
C ARG A 56 -35.18 13.24 -1.63
N PRO A 57 -34.81 13.79 -0.46
CA PRO A 57 -33.42 14.13 -0.18
C PRO A 57 -32.54 12.88 -0.17
N ALA A 58 -31.47 12.90 -0.95
CA ALA A 58 -30.50 11.81 -1.05
C ALA A 58 -29.11 12.38 -1.34
N ARG A 59 -28.05 11.75 -0.86
CA ARG A 59 -26.66 12.08 -1.20
C ARG A 59 -26.26 11.30 -2.45
N ILE A 60 -25.67 11.98 -3.43
CA ILE A 60 -25.25 11.41 -4.70
C ILE A 60 -23.73 11.57 -4.82
N ARG A 61 -23.06 10.48 -5.17
CA ARG A 61 -21.61 10.41 -5.35
C ARG A 61 -21.26 9.53 -6.56
N VAL A 62 -20.05 9.72 -7.08
CA VAL A 62 -19.46 8.82 -8.07
C VAL A 62 -18.71 7.70 -7.34
N ARG A 63 -19.03 6.44 -7.66
CA ARG A 63 -18.19 5.31 -7.26
C ARG A 63 -17.06 5.15 -8.29
N PRO A 64 -15.79 5.16 -7.87
CA PRO A 64 -14.67 4.85 -8.75
C PRO A 64 -14.85 3.43 -9.33
N ASN A 65 -14.75 3.28 -10.65
CA ASN A 65 -14.65 1.96 -11.25
C ASN A 65 -13.18 1.51 -11.21
N PRO A 66 -12.83 0.46 -10.44
CA PRO A 66 -11.46 -0.03 -10.34
C PRO A 66 -10.89 -0.57 -11.67
N GLU A 67 -11.73 -0.83 -12.68
CA GLU A 67 -11.33 -1.30 -14.01
C GLU A 67 -10.70 -0.19 -14.88
N ASN A 68 -10.92 1.09 -14.52
CA ASN A 68 -10.45 2.25 -15.30
C ASN A 68 -9.30 3.01 -14.62
N VAL A 69 -8.61 2.40 -13.64
CA VAL A 69 -7.52 3.04 -12.90
C VAL A 69 -6.18 2.78 -13.59
N SER A 70 -5.66 3.80 -14.30
CA SER A 70 -4.26 3.82 -14.76
C SER A 70 -3.47 4.91 -14.02
N LEU A 71 -2.13 4.84 -14.10
CA LEU A 71 -1.23 5.85 -13.53
C LEU A 71 -1.55 7.26 -14.01
N THR A 72 -1.86 7.42 -15.31
CA THR A 72 -2.24 8.71 -15.92
C THR A 72 -3.59 9.25 -15.39
N TYR A 73 -4.49 8.39 -14.92
CA TYR A 73 -5.84 8.77 -14.48
C TYR A 73 -6.01 8.97 -12.97
N MET A 74 -4.97 8.75 -12.16
CA MET A 74 -5.03 8.95 -10.71
C MET A 74 -5.47 10.36 -10.30
N GLY A 75 -5.00 11.40 -11.01
CA GLY A 75 -5.40 12.78 -10.73
C GLY A 75 -6.91 13.04 -10.94
N GLY A 76 -7.51 12.42 -11.96
CA GLY A 76 -8.94 12.55 -12.26
C GLY A 76 -9.82 11.80 -11.26
N LEU A 77 -9.37 10.64 -10.77
CA LEU A 77 -10.08 9.88 -9.73
C LEU A 77 -10.22 10.66 -8.43
N ILE A 78 -9.20 11.44 -8.06
CA ILE A 78 -9.28 12.33 -6.90
C ILE A 78 -10.39 13.37 -7.13
N GLY A 79 -10.41 14.03 -8.30
CA GLY A 79 -11.45 14.99 -8.65
C GLY A 79 -12.87 14.43 -8.60
N ASP A 80 -13.11 13.27 -9.21
CA ASP A 80 -14.45 12.66 -9.20
C ASP A 80 -14.84 12.14 -7.80
N SER A 81 -13.88 11.66 -7.00
CA SER A 81 -14.17 11.23 -5.63
C SER A 81 -14.60 12.37 -4.70
N MET A 82 -14.25 13.61 -5.06
CA MET A 82 -14.67 14.83 -4.36
C MET A 82 -16.02 15.36 -4.84
N ALA A 83 -16.53 14.88 -5.99
CA ALA A 83 -17.83 15.31 -6.51
C ALA A 83 -18.97 14.70 -5.67
N LEU A 84 -19.64 15.58 -4.92
CA LEU A 84 -20.80 15.26 -4.10
C LEU A 84 -21.97 16.16 -4.52
N ALA A 85 -23.16 15.59 -4.58
CA ALA A 85 -24.40 16.34 -4.68
C ALA A 85 -25.40 15.87 -3.63
N THR A 86 -26.34 16.74 -3.27
CA THR A 86 -27.51 16.38 -2.47
C THR A 86 -28.75 16.67 -3.31
N ALA A 87 -29.60 15.67 -3.47
CA ALA A 87 -30.94 15.85 -4.02
C ALA A 87 -31.82 16.62 -3.04
N ASP A 88 -32.68 17.49 -3.55
CA ASP A 88 -33.67 18.23 -2.75
C ASP A 88 -34.91 17.37 -2.39
N GLU A 89 -35.96 18.00 -1.83
CA GLU A 89 -37.21 17.30 -1.46
C GLU A 89 -37.94 16.74 -2.69
N GLU A 90 -37.82 17.40 -3.84
CA GLU A 90 -38.31 16.95 -5.15
C GLU A 90 -37.41 15.89 -5.79
N GLY A 91 -36.29 15.55 -5.14
CA GLY A 91 -35.32 14.57 -5.59
C GLY A 91 -34.33 15.07 -6.63
N VAL A 92 -34.30 16.37 -6.96
CA VAL A 92 -33.47 16.95 -8.03
C VAL A 92 -32.05 17.18 -7.54
N PHE A 93 -31.05 16.80 -8.34
CA PHE A 93 -29.63 16.99 -8.04
C PHE A 93 -28.82 17.56 -9.21
N ASP A 94 -27.69 18.19 -8.87
CA ASP A 94 -26.68 18.68 -9.80
C ASP A 94 -25.28 18.24 -9.32
N LEU A 95 -24.74 17.18 -9.91
CA LEU A 95 -23.46 16.56 -9.55
C LEU A 95 -22.33 17.04 -10.45
N GLY A 96 -21.29 17.61 -9.85
CA GLY A 96 -20.07 18.03 -10.53
C GLY A 96 -19.29 19.06 -9.71
N PRO A 97 -18.13 19.51 -10.20
CA PRO A 97 -17.55 19.20 -11.53
C PRO A 97 -16.92 17.80 -11.62
N LEU A 98 -17.07 17.16 -12.78
CA LEU A 98 -16.53 15.83 -13.10
C LEU A 98 -15.59 15.88 -14.30
N LEU A 99 -14.62 14.97 -14.35
CA LEU A 99 -13.73 14.88 -15.50
C LEU A 99 -14.50 14.41 -16.74
N GLY A 100 -14.31 15.05 -17.89
CA GLY A 100 -14.83 14.53 -19.15
C GLY A 100 -14.10 13.25 -19.59
N GLY A 101 -14.68 12.49 -20.52
CA GLY A 101 -13.98 11.36 -21.12
C GLY A 101 -12.75 11.81 -21.91
N SER A 102 -11.55 11.36 -21.51
CA SER A 102 -10.35 11.49 -22.32
C SER A 102 -10.45 10.50 -23.48
N GLY A 103 -10.74 11.00 -24.66
CA GLY A 103 -10.46 10.24 -25.87
C GLY A 103 -8.97 9.93 -25.88
N GLY A 104 -8.60 8.67 -25.63
CA GLY A 104 -7.26 8.19 -25.94
C GLY A 104 -6.92 8.45 -27.41
N LEU A 105 -5.69 8.14 -27.82
CA LEU A 105 -5.17 8.35 -29.17
C LEU A 105 -6.04 7.77 -30.31
N MET A 106 -7.04 6.94 -30.00
CA MET A 106 -8.03 6.34 -30.91
C MET A 106 -9.46 6.79 -30.55
N GLY A 107 -9.71 8.10 -30.48
CA GLY A 107 -10.89 8.71 -29.85
C GLY A 107 -12.27 8.15 -30.25
N GLY A 108 -13.22 8.19 -29.30
CA GLY A 108 -14.64 8.00 -29.63
C GLY A 108 -15.61 7.61 -28.50
N GLY A 109 -15.18 7.09 -27.36
CA GLY A 109 -16.07 6.62 -26.29
C GLY A 109 -16.22 7.61 -25.13
N GLY A 110 -17.42 7.74 -24.56
CA GLY A 110 -17.62 8.42 -23.28
C GLY A 110 -17.16 7.55 -22.11
N ARG A 111 -17.08 8.16 -20.93
CA ARG A 111 -16.56 7.52 -19.71
C ARG A 111 -17.69 6.92 -18.90
N LYS A 112 -17.63 5.62 -18.64
CA LYS A 112 -18.58 4.94 -17.74
C LYS A 112 -18.34 5.35 -16.29
N LEU A 113 -19.40 5.82 -15.64
CA LEU A 113 -19.43 6.21 -14.23
C LEU A 113 -20.57 5.49 -13.54
N THR A 114 -20.35 5.02 -12.32
CA THR A 114 -21.42 4.50 -11.46
C THR A 114 -21.83 5.58 -10.47
N LEU A 115 -23.04 6.09 -10.61
CA LEU A 115 -23.65 7.00 -9.65
C LEU A 115 -24.29 6.20 -8.53
N VAL A 116 -24.04 6.60 -7.29
CA VAL A 116 -24.65 5.99 -6.09
C VAL A 116 -25.43 7.07 -5.37
N ALA A 117 -26.72 6.82 -5.12
CA ALA A 117 -27.59 7.70 -4.36
C ALA A 117 -28.08 6.98 -3.09
N GLU A 118 -27.99 7.63 -1.94
CA GLU A 118 -28.33 7.07 -0.62
C GLU A 118 -29.05 8.11 0.26
N ASP A 119 -30.05 7.69 1.05
CA ASP A 119 -30.74 8.54 2.04
C ASP A 119 -30.61 8.01 3.48
N ASP A 120 -30.94 8.87 4.46
CA ASP A 120 -30.89 8.53 5.89
C ASP A 120 -31.97 7.51 6.33
N ALA A 121 -32.98 7.28 5.48
CA ALA A 121 -34.05 6.31 5.69
C ALA A 121 -33.69 4.89 5.19
N GLY A 122 -32.50 4.72 4.60
CA GLY A 122 -32.00 3.46 4.08
C GLY A 122 -32.45 3.15 2.66
N PHE A 123 -32.80 4.14 1.87
CA PHE A 123 -33.01 3.96 0.44
C PHE A 123 -31.70 4.16 -0.31
N ARG A 124 -31.45 3.28 -1.28
CA ARG A 124 -30.24 3.29 -2.09
C ARG A 124 -30.56 2.99 -3.54
N GLY A 125 -29.78 3.57 -4.44
CA GLY A 125 -29.85 3.31 -5.87
C GLY A 125 -28.51 3.46 -6.53
N GLU A 126 -28.28 2.66 -7.56
CA GLU A 126 -27.08 2.72 -8.39
C GLU A 126 -27.47 2.85 -9.86
N LEU A 127 -26.73 3.66 -10.60
CA LEU A 127 -26.94 3.83 -12.03
C LEU A 127 -25.60 4.01 -12.75
N GLU A 128 -25.33 3.14 -13.73
CA GLU A 128 -24.23 3.34 -14.66
C GLU A 128 -24.65 4.37 -15.73
N VAL A 129 -23.81 5.38 -15.93
CA VAL A 129 -23.98 6.43 -16.94
C VAL A 129 -22.71 6.57 -17.76
N GLU A 130 -22.85 7.05 -19.00
CA GLU A 130 -21.70 7.35 -19.86
C GLU A 130 -21.55 8.88 -20.01
N LEU A 131 -20.48 9.44 -19.44
CA LEU A 131 -20.16 10.86 -19.48
C LEU A 131 -19.21 11.16 -20.64
N GLY A 132 -19.72 11.82 -21.68
CA GLY A 132 -18.97 12.18 -22.88
C GLY A 132 -18.15 13.48 -22.71
N LYS A 133 -18.29 14.38 -23.69
CA LYS A 133 -17.67 15.71 -23.70
C LYS A 133 -18.63 16.84 -23.31
N GLU A 134 -19.88 16.50 -23.04
CA GLU A 134 -20.95 17.44 -22.72
C GLU A 134 -21.62 17.05 -21.40
N ASN A 135 -22.29 18.01 -20.76
CA ASN A 135 -23.07 17.77 -19.54
C ASN A 135 -24.15 16.73 -19.81
N LEU A 136 -24.41 15.89 -18.82
CA LEU A 136 -25.46 14.88 -18.88
C LEU A 136 -26.70 15.38 -18.15
N GLU A 137 -27.84 15.37 -18.83
CA GLU A 137 -29.11 15.92 -18.33
C GLU A 137 -30.17 14.82 -18.25
N GLY A 138 -31.14 14.98 -17.34
CA GLY A 138 -32.31 14.10 -17.25
C GLY A 138 -32.03 12.71 -16.68
N VAL A 139 -30.95 12.54 -15.93
CA VAL A 139 -30.60 11.28 -15.26
C VAL A 139 -31.64 10.95 -14.19
N VAL A 140 -32.07 9.70 -14.09
CA VAL A 140 -32.99 9.24 -13.04
C VAL A 140 -32.38 8.05 -12.30
N ILE A 141 -32.03 8.23 -11.03
CA ILE A 141 -31.48 7.15 -10.20
C ILE A 141 -32.64 6.49 -9.43
N PRO A 142 -32.98 5.22 -9.74
CA PRO A 142 -34.03 4.51 -9.02
C PRO A 142 -33.53 4.11 -7.61
N LEU A 143 -34.29 4.48 -6.59
CA LEU A 143 -34.04 4.16 -5.19
C LEU A 143 -34.94 3.03 -4.72
N THR A 144 -34.34 2.01 -4.14
CA THR A 144 -35.03 0.94 -3.44
C THR A 144 -34.74 1.01 -1.95
N LYS A 145 -35.70 0.60 -1.13
CA LYS A 145 -35.48 0.52 0.32
C LYS A 145 -34.61 -0.69 0.61
N GLY A 146 -33.44 -0.48 1.20
CA GLY A 146 -32.58 -1.54 1.71
C GLY A 146 -33.02 -2.05 3.08
N ALA A 147 -32.45 -3.18 3.47
CA ALA A 147 -32.59 -3.76 4.79
C ALA A 147 -31.95 -2.86 5.87
N ALA A 148 -32.40 -3.04 7.10
CA ALA A 148 -31.92 -2.31 8.26
C ALA A 148 -31.53 -3.27 9.37
N VAL A 149 -30.40 -2.98 10.01
CA VAL A 149 -29.87 -3.70 11.16
C VAL A 149 -29.71 -2.69 12.29
N SER A 150 -30.26 -2.96 13.45
CA SER A 150 -29.98 -2.19 14.66
C SER A 150 -29.57 -3.12 15.78
N GLY A 151 -29.08 -2.55 16.88
CA GLY A 151 -28.62 -3.37 17.97
C GLY A 151 -28.01 -2.58 19.10
N THR A 152 -27.42 -3.34 20.02
CA THR A 152 -26.59 -2.82 21.12
C THR A 152 -25.23 -3.50 21.10
N VAL A 153 -24.18 -2.75 21.37
CA VAL A 153 -22.85 -3.27 21.64
C VAL A 153 -22.58 -3.21 23.14
N LEU A 154 -22.33 -4.35 23.75
CA LEU A 154 -22.09 -4.52 25.19
C LEU A 154 -20.73 -5.21 25.43
N ASP A 155 -20.19 -5.12 26.65
CA ASP A 155 -19.08 -5.96 27.10
C ASP A 155 -19.56 -7.32 27.64
N GLN A 156 -18.63 -8.17 28.10
CA GLN A 156 -18.96 -9.45 28.73
C GLN A 156 -19.83 -9.32 30.00
N ASN A 157 -19.84 -8.16 30.65
CA ASN A 157 -20.62 -7.87 31.85
C ASN A 157 -21.98 -7.20 31.54
N GLY A 158 -22.27 -6.90 30.27
CA GLY A 158 -23.48 -6.20 29.84
C GLY A 158 -23.38 -4.66 29.93
N VAL A 159 -22.19 -4.10 30.08
CA VAL A 159 -21.95 -2.65 30.06
C VAL A 159 -21.92 -2.15 28.61
N PRO A 160 -22.73 -1.13 28.26
CA PRO A 160 -22.74 -0.57 26.91
C PRO A 160 -21.40 0.02 26.48
N GLN A 161 -21.00 -0.24 25.23
CA GLN A 161 -19.77 0.28 24.64
C GLN A 161 -20.09 1.43 23.69
N ALA A 162 -19.75 2.66 24.08
CA ALA A 162 -19.96 3.87 23.31
C ALA A 162 -18.74 4.24 22.44
N GLY A 163 -18.95 4.92 21.31
CA GLY A 163 -17.87 5.41 20.45
C GLY A 163 -17.14 4.31 19.66
N VAL A 164 -17.65 3.08 19.67
CA VAL A 164 -17.25 2.01 18.75
C VAL A 164 -18.13 2.08 17.50
N VAL A 165 -17.71 1.44 16.43
CA VAL A 165 -18.29 1.54 15.10
C VAL A 165 -18.67 0.16 14.60
N VAL A 166 -19.95 -0.09 14.33
CA VAL A 166 -20.41 -1.37 13.78
C VAL A 166 -20.37 -1.34 12.27
N SER A 167 -19.48 -2.14 11.69
CA SER A 167 -19.29 -2.30 10.25
C SER A 167 -20.11 -3.51 9.76
N VAL A 168 -21.00 -3.30 8.80
CA VAL A 168 -21.74 -4.37 8.12
C VAL A 168 -21.41 -4.30 6.63
N THR A 169 -20.76 -5.32 6.09
CA THR A 169 -20.32 -5.36 4.69
C THR A 169 -20.86 -6.61 4.01
N PRO A 170 -21.19 -6.58 2.71
CA PRO A 170 -21.55 -7.80 1.97
C PRO A 170 -20.46 -8.87 2.12
N ALA A 171 -20.85 -10.13 2.29
CA ALA A 171 -19.91 -11.25 2.40
C ALA A 171 -19.24 -11.58 1.05
N GLU A 172 -19.95 -11.32 -0.04
CA GLU A 172 -19.45 -11.41 -1.41
C GLU A 172 -19.34 -9.97 -1.94
N GLN A 173 -18.12 -9.46 -2.07
CA GLN A 173 -17.87 -8.19 -2.76
C GLN A 173 -17.50 -8.46 -4.22
N PRO A 174 -17.94 -7.61 -5.17
CA PRO A 174 -17.39 -7.65 -6.53
C PRO A 174 -15.87 -7.43 -6.47
N GLU A 175 -15.13 -8.21 -7.27
CA GLU A 175 -13.66 -8.15 -7.30
C GLU A 175 -13.18 -6.72 -7.64
N GLY A 176 -12.36 -6.12 -6.76
CA GLY A 176 -11.77 -4.79 -6.99
C GLY A 176 -12.22 -3.67 -6.05
N ALA A 177 -13.15 -3.93 -5.12
CA ALA A 177 -13.59 -2.95 -4.11
C ALA A 177 -12.53 -2.59 -3.04
N GLY A 178 -11.36 -3.25 -3.03
CA GLY A 178 -10.30 -3.08 -2.04
C GLY A 178 -9.33 -1.92 -2.27
N MET A 179 -9.47 -1.13 -3.35
CA MET A 179 -8.65 0.06 -3.57
C MET A 179 -8.99 1.15 -2.54
N VAL A 180 -7.97 1.57 -1.79
CA VAL A 180 -8.05 2.66 -0.82
C VAL A 180 -8.36 3.96 -1.58
N GLY A 181 -9.62 4.40 -1.54
CA GLY A 181 -9.95 5.77 -1.93
C GLY A 181 -9.18 6.75 -1.06
N PHE A 182 -8.60 7.79 -1.66
CA PHE A 182 -7.91 8.90 -0.98
C PHE A 182 -8.83 9.74 -0.06
N GLY A 183 -10.12 9.37 0.05
CA GLY A 183 -11.12 9.99 0.92
C GLY A 183 -11.93 8.94 1.70
N GLY A 184 -11.26 8.06 2.44
CA GLY A 184 -11.94 7.05 3.27
C GLY A 184 -12.62 5.94 2.45
N SER A 185 -12.66 4.72 2.97
CA SER A 185 -13.25 3.57 2.27
C SER A 185 -14.72 3.82 1.91
N PRO A 186 -15.13 3.75 0.63
CA PRO A 186 -16.53 3.87 0.23
C PRO A 186 -17.16 2.48 0.07
N ALA A 187 -17.41 1.78 1.18
CA ALA A 187 -18.39 0.68 1.31
C ALA A 187 -18.48 0.25 2.79
N GLY A 188 -19.58 0.60 3.45
CA GLY A 188 -19.83 0.36 4.87
C GLY A 188 -19.55 1.59 5.71
N GLU A 189 -20.46 2.58 5.67
CA GLU A 189 -20.57 3.54 6.78
C GLU A 189 -20.79 2.71 8.05
N GLY A 190 -19.74 2.55 8.84
CA GLY A 190 -19.89 1.90 10.12
C GLY A 190 -20.78 2.75 11.00
N ALA A 191 -21.75 2.15 11.68
CA ALA A 191 -22.65 2.87 12.57
C ALA A 191 -21.98 3.09 13.93
N PRO A 192 -21.64 4.33 14.31
CA PRO A 192 -21.10 4.61 15.63
C PRO A 192 -22.15 4.29 16.70
N THR A 193 -21.71 3.76 17.84
CA THR A 193 -22.59 3.49 18.97
C THR A 193 -22.78 4.72 19.85
N GLY A 194 -24.02 4.95 20.30
CA GLY A 194 -24.33 5.98 21.29
C GLY A 194 -23.83 5.64 22.70
N GLU A 195 -24.06 6.54 23.67
CA GLU A 195 -23.70 6.33 25.08
C GLU A 195 -24.34 5.07 25.70
N ASP A 196 -25.50 4.67 25.17
CA ASP A 196 -26.22 3.46 25.57
C ASP A 196 -25.85 2.23 24.73
N GLY A 197 -24.79 2.32 23.93
CA GLY A 197 -24.27 1.25 23.08
C GLY A 197 -25.12 0.96 21.84
N ARG A 198 -26.18 1.73 21.58
CA ARG A 198 -27.07 1.47 20.44
C ARG A 198 -26.45 1.91 19.11
N PHE A 199 -26.70 1.13 18.07
CA PHE A 199 -26.33 1.45 16.69
C PHE A 199 -27.48 1.12 15.72
N ALA A 200 -27.44 1.72 14.53
CA ALA A 200 -28.32 1.39 13.42
C ALA A 200 -27.59 1.56 12.08
N VAL A 201 -27.63 0.52 11.25
CA VAL A 201 -27.16 0.47 9.87
C VAL A 201 -28.37 0.29 8.97
N ARG A 202 -28.46 1.07 7.90
CA ARG A 202 -29.62 1.07 6.97
C ARG A 202 -29.13 1.04 5.53
N GLY A 203 -30.02 0.70 4.60
CA GLY A 203 -29.67 0.66 3.17
C GLY A 203 -28.81 -0.52 2.78
N LEU A 204 -28.89 -1.62 3.53
CA LEU A 204 -28.17 -2.86 3.25
C LEU A 204 -28.89 -3.66 2.16
N ASP A 205 -28.14 -4.33 1.30
CA ASP A 205 -28.71 -5.28 0.36
C ASP A 205 -29.21 -6.52 1.11
N THR A 206 -30.06 -7.33 0.46
CA THR A 206 -30.43 -8.65 0.99
C THR A 206 -29.31 -9.66 0.72
N GLY A 207 -29.23 -10.70 1.56
CA GLY A 207 -28.25 -11.78 1.46
C GLY A 207 -27.19 -11.72 2.56
N LYS A 208 -26.06 -12.38 2.32
CA LYS A 208 -25.02 -12.58 3.32
C LYS A 208 -24.15 -11.35 3.53
N HIS A 209 -23.95 -11.01 4.79
CA HIS A 209 -23.15 -9.90 5.27
C HIS A 209 -22.18 -10.38 6.35
N LEU A 210 -21.11 -9.63 6.52
CA LEU A 210 -20.08 -9.79 7.54
C LEU A 210 -20.18 -8.58 8.49
N VAL A 211 -20.25 -8.87 9.79
CA VAL A 211 -20.37 -7.87 10.84
C VAL A 211 -19.09 -7.84 11.66
N LEU A 212 -18.52 -6.65 11.84
CA LEU A 212 -17.41 -6.38 12.75
C LEU A 212 -17.74 -5.18 13.63
N VAL A 213 -17.27 -5.19 14.87
CA VAL A 213 -17.23 -4.00 15.70
C VAL A 213 -15.79 -3.47 15.66
N LYS A 214 -15.64 -2.20 15.31
CA LYS A 214 -14.37 -1.50 15.21
C LYS A 214 -14.31 -0.40 16.26
N ASP A 215 -13.12 -0.01 16.67
CA ASP A 215 -12.98 1.20 17.46
C ASP A 215 -13.00 2.47 16.60
N ASN A 216 -12.86 3.63 17.23
CA ASN A 216 -12.80 4.93 16.56
C ASN A 216 -11.61 5.12 15.61
N LYS A 217 -10.63 4.23 15.63
CA LYS A 217 -9.48 4.19 14.72
C LYS A 217 -9.67 3.14 13.61
N GLY A 218 -10.83 2.49 13.56
CA GLY A 218 -11.15 1.46 12.56
C GLY A 218 -10.58 0.08 12.87
N ARG A 219 -10.01 -0.15 14.06
CA ARG A 219 -9.40 -1.43 14.45
C ARG A 219 -10.48 -2.37 14.99
N ALA A 220 -10.55 -3.61 14.50
CA ALA A 220 -11.57 -4.58 14.91
C ALA A 220 -11.39 -5.00 16.39
N LEU A 221 -12.48 -5.00 17.15
CA LEU A 221 -12.53 -5.46 18.54
C LEU A 221 -12.85 -6.96 18.60
N SER A 222 -12.17 -7.69 19.47
CA SER A 222 -12.46 -9.11 19.70
C SER A 222 -13.87 -9.30 20.26
N TRP A 223 -14.49 -10.41 19.90
CA TRP A 223 -15.76 -10.82 20.49
C TRP A 223 -15.57 -11.23 21.95
N ALA A 224 -16.57 -10.95 22.78
CA ALA A 224 -16.57 -11.40 24.16
C ALA A 224 -16.78 -12.94 24.22
N PRO A 225 -16.15 -13.65 25.16
CA PRO A 225 -16.37 -15.08 25.35
C PRO A 225 -17.86 -15.41 25.51
N GLY A 226 -18.34 -16.39 24.74
CA GLY A 226 -19.72 -16.86 24.80
C GLY A 226 -20.75 -15.97 24.07
N MET A 227 -20.30 -15.04 23.23
CA MET A 227 -21.20 -14.33 22.31
C MET A 227 -21.92 -15.34 21.39
N VAL A 228 -23.25 -15.27 21.38
CA VAL A 228 -24.08 -16.13 20.50
C VAL A 228 -23.89 -15.70 19.05
N GLY A 229 -23.56 -16.66 18.19
CA GLY A 229 -23.30 -16.40 16.76
C GLY A 229 -21.89 -15.89 16.46
N ALA A 230 -21.02 -15.76 17.46
CA ALA A 230 -19.61 -15.53 17.20
C ALA A 230 -18.99 -16.77 16.54
N PRO A 231 -18.07 -16.57 15.58
CA PRO A 231 -17.37 -17.67 14.91
C PRO A 231 -16.51 -18.53 15.87
N GLU A 232 -16.33 -19.80 15.54
CA GLU A 232 -15.53 -20.75 16.33
C GLU A 232 -14.05 -20.30 16.35
N GLY A 233 -13.52 -19.95 17.54
CA GLY A 233 -12.16 -19.40 17.69
C GLY A 233 -12.10 -17.90 18.00
N GLY A 234 -13.25 -17.19 17.97
CA GLY A 234 -13.38 -15.79 18.38
C GLY A 234 -13.31 -15.54 19.89
N ASP A 235 -12.91 -16.53 20.70
CA ASP A 235 -12.78 -16.44 22.17
C ASP A 235 -11.50 -15.72 22.63
N GLY A 236 -10.83 -15.03 21.71
CA GLY A 236 -9.60 -14.28 21.97
C GLY A 236 -8.32 -15.14 21.95
N LYS A 237 -8.38 -16.38 21.42
CA LYS A 237 -7.22 -17.29 21.31
C LYS A 237 -6.46 -17.21 19.99
N ALA A 238 -7.07 -16.71 18.92
CA ALA A 238 -6.30 -16.30 17.74
C ALA A 238 -5.61 -14.98 18.09
N GLU A 239 -4.30 -15.02 18.26
CA GLU A 239 -3.52 -13.89 18.79
C GLU A 239 -3.63 -12.66 17.86
N ASP A 240 -3.96 -12.85 16.57
CA ASP A 240 -3.88 -11.78 15.58
C ASP A 240 -5.23 -11.41 14.93
N GLU A 241 -6.15 -12.34 14.63
CA GLU A 241 -7.32 -12.04 13.78
C GLU A 241 -8.69 -12.08 14.52
N VAL A 242 -9.51 -11.03 14.32
CA VAL A 242 -10.93 -11.03 14.73
C VAL A 242 -11.77 -11.52 13.55
N GLU A 243 -12.43 -12.67 13.70
CA GLU A 243 -13.33 -13.17 12.65
C GLU A 243 -14.68 -12.44 12.64
N PRO A 244 -15.22 -11.99 11.49
CA PRO A 244 -16.50 -11.32 11.43
C PRO A 244 -17.65 -12.31 11.72
N MET A 245 -18.74 -11.79 12.28
CA MET A 245 -19.97 -12.55 12.41
C MET A 245 -20.72 -12.55 11.07
N GLU A 246 -21.13 -13.72 10.58
CA GLU A 246 -22.01 -13.82 9.41
C GLU A 246 -23.44 -13.41 9.78
N LEU A 247 -24.07 -12.61 8.92
CA LEU A 247 -25.45 -12.16 9.04
C LEU A 247 -26.16 -12.36 7.71
N ASP A 248 -27.28 -13.07 7.71
CA ASP A 248 -28.14 -13.19 6.52
C ASP A 248 -29.35 -12.25 6.64
N LEU A 249 -29.55 -11.40 5.63
CA LEU A 249 -30.65 -10.46 5.55
C LEU A 249 -31.66 -10.94 4.50
N GLU A 250 -32.74 -11.54 4.96
CA GLU A 250 -33.74 -12.21 4.10
C GLU A 250 -34.66 -11.22 3.35
N ASP A 251 -34.93 -10.05 3.94
CA ASP A 251 -35.84 -9.05 3.38
C ASP A 251 -35.47 -7.62 3.82
N THR A 252 -36.13 -6.62 3.21
CA THR A 252 -35.91 -5.18 3.49
C THR A 252 -37.01 -4.55 4.34
N VAL A 253 -37.97 -5.35 4.81
CA VAL A 253 -39.15 -4.92 5.55
C VAL A 253 -38.90 -5.01 7.05
N ASN A 254 -38.26 -6.09 7.49
CA ASN A 254 -38.00 -6.42 8.87
C ASN A 254 -36.63 -5.89 9.29
N GLU A 255 -36.63 -4.98 10.25
CA GLU A 255 -35.40 -4.54 10.90
C GLU A 255 -34.83 -5.68 11.77
N ARG A 256 -33.57 -6.01 11.56
CA ARG A 256 -32.89 -7.07 12.31
C ARG A 256 -32.20 -6.48 13.53
N PHE A 257 -32.52 -7.00 14.72
CA PHE A 257 -31.87 -6.60 15.97
C PHE A 257 -30.69 -7.51 16.34
N LEU A 258 -29.54 -6.93 16.69
CA LEU A 258 -28.32 -7.63 17.11
C LEU A 258 -27.91 -7.24 18.54
N ASP A 259 -27.58 -8.23 19.37
CA ASP A 259 -26.91 -8.02 20.66
C ASP A 259 -25.44 -8.45 20.51
N LEU A 260 -24.56 -7.47 20.25
CA LEU A 260 -23.14 -7.71 19.98
C LEU A 260 -22.35 -7.59 21.28
N ARG A 261 -21.50 -8.58 21.58
CA ARG A 261 -20.65 -8.56 22.78
C ARG A 261 -19.17 -8.55 22.40
N VAL A 262 -18.43 -7.56 22.89
CA VAL A 262 -17.02 -7.36 22.55
C VAL A 262 -16.16 -7.25 23.80
N VAL A 263 -14.85 -7.45 23.63
CA VAL A 263 -13.87 -7.14 24.68
C VAL A 263 -13.81 -5.62 24.86
N PRO A 264 -13.95 -5.11 26.09
CA PRO A 264 -13.97 -3.67 26.35
C PRO A 264 -12.59 -3.05 26.20
N ARG A 265 -12.60 -1.73 26.01
CA ARG A 265 -11.42 -0.86 25.97
C ARG A 265 -11.19 -0.14 27.31
N ASP A 266 -11.30 -0.87 28.41
CA ASP A 266 -11.19 -0.33 29.77
C ASP A 266 -9.90 -0.74 30.49
N GLY A 267 -8.95 -1.35 29.76
CA GLY A 267 -7.63 -1.69 30.25
C GLY A 267 -6.80 -0.44 30.53
N VAL A 268 -5.95 -0.54 31.55
CA VAL A 268 -5.02 0.52 31.96
C VAL A 268 -3.63 -0.08 32.12
N ILE A 269 -2.62 0.56 31.53
CA ILE A 269 -1.20 0.29 31.84
C ILE A 269 -0.71 1.44 32.71
N GLN A 270 -0.07 1.12 33.83
CA GLN A 270 0.52 2.13 34.72
C GLN A 270 2.03 1.94 34.78
N GLY A 271 2.77 2.98 35.11
CA GLY A 271 4.19 2.83 35.31
C GLY A 271 4.87 4.08 35.82
N GLN A 272 6.19 4.02 35.86
CA GLN A 272 7.06 5.12 36.24
C GLN A 272 8.18 5.27 35.21
N VAL A 273 8.50 6.50 34.82
CA VAL A 273 9.64 6.81 33.96
C VAL A 273 10.79 7.32 34.83
N LEU A 274 11.97 6.75 34.64
CA LEU A 274 13.21 7.10 35.34
C LEU A 274 14.28 7.55 34.35
N ASP A 275 15.22 8.37 34.78
CA ASP A 275 16.45 8.68 34.03
C ASP A 275 17.52 7.59 34.21
N ALA A 276 18.71 7.79 33.62
CA ALA A 276 19.84 6.87 33.70
C ALA A 276 20.37 6.70 35.14
N GLU A 277 20.19 7.70 36.00
CA GLU A 277 20.52 7.67 37.42
C GLU A 277 19.43 7.02 38.30
N GLY A 278 18.29 6.66 37.71
CA GLY A 278 17.15 6.06 38.40
C GLY A 278 16.27 7.07 39.15
N LEU A 279 16.36 8.36 38.82
CA LEU A 279 15.50 9.41 39.36
C LEU A 279 14.22 9.56 38.51
N PRO A 280 13.08 9.93 39.11
CA PRO A 280 11.83 10.09 38.39
C PRO A 280 11.84 11.27 37.42
N VAL A 281 11.30 11.05 36.22
CA VAL A 281 11.24 12.08 35.16
C VAL A 281 9.81 12.56 34.97
N ALA A 282 9.56 13.82 35.33
CA ALA A 282 8.30 14.51 35.08
C ALA A 282 8.20 15.00 33.62
N ASP A 283 6.96 15.20 33.15
CA ASP A 283 6.65 15.71 31.81
C ASP A 283 7.27 14.87 30.66
N ALA A 284 7.54 13.58 30.91
CA ALA A 284 7.89 12.63 29.88
C ALA A 284 6.63 12.17 29.15
N TRP A 285 6.68 12.12 27.82
CA TRP A 285 5.59 11.63 26.98
C TRP A 285 5.63 10.11 26.94
N VAL A 286 4.56 9.44 27.36
CA VAL A 286 4.43 7.99 27.29
C VAL A 286 3.33 7.63 26.29
N THR A 287 3.66 6.80 25.31
CA THR A 287 2.76 6.33 24.27
C THR A 287 2.65 4.81 24.34
N ALA A 288 1.45 4.27 24.22
CA ALA A 288 1.23 2.83 24.05
C ALA A 288 0.76 2.57 22.61
N SER A 289 1.44 1.68 21.89
CA SER A 289 1.03 1.25 20.55
C SER A 289 0.55 -0.19 20.60
N LEU A 290 -0.59 -0.48 19.98
CA LEU A 290 -1.13 -1.83 19.94
C LEU A 290 -0.14 -2.76 19.24
N ASP A 291 0.19 -3.89 19.88
CA ASP A 291 1.07 -4.89 19.29
C ASP A 291 0.27 -5.74 18.29
N ILE A 292 0.25 -5.30 17.03
CA ILE A 292 -0.41 -5.97 15.91
C ILE A 292 0.45 -5.82 14.66
N ASP A 293 0.53 -6.87 13.85
CA ASP A 293 1.23 -6.80 12.57
C ASP A 293 0.37 -6.13 11.49
N MET A 294 1.04 -5.46 10.54
CA MET A 294 0.39 -4.70 9.47
C MET A 294 -0.43 -5.60 8.53
N GLU A 295 0.02 -6.84 8.29
CA GLU A 295 -0.64 -7.76 7.38
C GLU A 295 -2.00 -8.19 7.93
N THR A 296 -2.06 -8.57 9.21
CA THR A 296 -3.29 -8.85 9.95
C THR A 296 -4.23 -7.66 9.95
N TYR A 297 -3.71 -6.44 10.18
CA TYR A 297 -4.53 -5.23 10.09
C TYR A 297 -5.14 -5.05 8.68
N LEU A 298 -4.34 -5.17 7.62
CA LEU A 298 -4.81 -5.03 6.23
C LEU A 298 -5.85 -6.10 5.87
N ARG A 299 -5.68 -7.34 6.32
CA ARG A 299 -6.67 -8.42 6.15
C ARG A 299 -7.97 -8.11 6.88
N SER A 300 -7.92 -7.58 8.11
CA SER A 300 -9.11 -7.18 8.87
C SER A 300 -9.92 -6.06 8.20
N ARG A 301 -9.27 -5.26 7.34
CA ARG A 301 -9.92 -4.18 6.58
C ARG A 301 -10.77 -4.71 5.43
N ASN A 302 -10.45 -5.89 4.89
CA ASN A 302 -11.20 -6.54 3.82
C ASN A 302 -11.63 -7.97 4.22
N PRO A 303 -12.59 -8.12 5.17
CA PRO A 303 -13.01 -9.42 5.68
C PRO A 303 -13.63 -10.34 4.60
N SER A 304 -14.08 -9.79 3.47
CA SER A 304 -14.57 -10.56 2.31
C SER A 304 -13.45 -11.16 1.45
N ALA A 305 -12.20 -10.72 1.57
CA ALA A 305 -11.06 -11.31 0.86
C ALA A 305 -10.64 -12.70 1.41
N ARG A 306 -11.37 -13.24 2.40
CA ARG A 306 -11.01 -14.38 3.26
C ARG A 306 -11.11 -15.77 2.65
N LYS A 307 -10.96 -15.91 1.34
CA LYS A 307 -10.75 -17.23 0.75
C LYS A 307 -9.56 -17.17 -0.18
N ASP A 308 -8.40 -16.88 0.39
CA ASP A 308 -7.19 -17.41 -0.21
C ASP A 308 -7.30 -18.94 -0.11
N PRO A 309 -7.36 -19.65 -1.23
CA PRO A 309 -7.52 -21.10 -1.24
C PRO A 309 -6.30 -21.75 -0.59
N GLU A 310 -6.49 -22.90 0.06
CA GLU A 310 -5.37 -23.65 0.63
C GLU A 310 -4.33 -23.93 -0.45
N ARG A 311 -3.06 -23.68 -0.13
CA ARG A 311 -1.94 -23.81 -1.05
C ARG A 311 -0.86 -24.70 -0.44
N LEU A 312 -0.21 -25.47 -1.30
CA LEU A 312 1.10 -26.04 -0.99
C LEU A 312 2.12 -24.93 -1.20
N GLU A 313 2.59 -24.31 -0.12
CA GLU A 313 3.60 -23.25 -0.16
C GLU A 313 5.01 -23.81 0.06
N GLY A 314 5.93 -23.42 -0.82
CA GLY A 314 7.31 -23.88 -0.72
C GLY A 314 8.05 -23.25 0.46
N VAL A 315 8.88 -24.05 1.12
CA VAL A 315 9.73 -23.56 2.21
C VAL A 315 10.94 -22.84 1.59
N ILE A 316 11.20 -21.62 2.01
CA ILE A 316 12.34 -20.82 1.56
C ILE A 316 13.26 -20.65 2.78
N PRO A 317 14.59 -20.77 2.61
CA PRO A 317 15.52 -20.45 3.70
C PRO A 317 15.27 -19.03 4.21
N GLU A 318 14.97 -18.90 5.50
CA GLU A 318 14.99 -17.60 6.18
C GLU A 318 16.42 -17.07 6.11
N GLU A 319 16.60 -15.84 5.65
CA GLU A 319 17.81 -15.14 6.03
C GLU A 319 17.69 -14.86 7.54
N GLU A 320 18.73 -15.16 8.31
CA GLU A 320 19.10 -14.19 9.34
C GLU A 320 19.35 -12.90 8.55
N ASP A 321 18.32 -12.07 8.41
CA ASP A 321 18.45 -10.72 7.90
C ASP A 321 19.47 -10.02 8.80
N LYS A 322 20.77 -10.13 8.47
CA LYS A 322 21.84 -9.45 9.21
C LYS A 322 21.80 -7.93 8.99
N ASP A 323 20.96 -7.48 8.06
CA ASP A 323 20.65 -6.08 7.82
C ASP A 323 19.18 -5.71 8.11
N ALA A 324 18.28 -6.64 8.43
CA ALA A 324 17.20 -6.32 9.36
C ALA A 324 17.84 -6.29 10.74
N SER A 325 18.52 -5.18 11.02
CA SER A 325 18.86 -4.83 12.38
C SER A 325 17.63 -5.18 13.23
N SER A 326 17.83 -5.94 14.28
CA SER A 326 16.87 -6.15 15.35
C SER A 326 16.52 -4.85 16.09
N GLY A 327 16.60 -3.69 15.43
CA GLY A 327 15.78 -2.54 15.74
C GLY A 327 14.35 -2.97 15.47
N GLY A 328 13.67 -3.44 16.51
CA GLY A 328 12.24 -3.71 16.44
C GLY A 328 11.58 -2.55 15.72
N ASP A 329 10.69 -2.85 14.78
CA ASP A 329 9.89 -1.89 14.00
C ASP A 329 9.00 -1.08 14.97
N TRP A 330 9.61 -0.17 15.73
CA TRP A 330 8.90 0.74 16.64
C TRP A 330 8.22 1.87 15.84
N THR A 331 8.50 1.94 14.53
CA THR A 331 7.66 2.58 13.51
C THR A 331 6.38 1.82 13.18
N ARG A 332 6.03 0.76 13.96
CA ARG A 332 4.64 0.31 14.13
C ARG A 332 3.74 1.53 14.23
N SER A 333 2.99 1.72 13.15
CA SER A 333 2.49 3.01 12.70
C SER A 333 1.93 3.87 13.84
N ALA A 334 2.12 5.20 13.78
CA ALA A 334 1.34 6.17 14.58
C ALA A 334 -0.18 5.88 14.51
N PHE A 335 -0.61 5.16 13.48
CA PHE A 335 -1.93 4.59 13.31
C PHE A 335 -2.40 3.66 14.46
N PHE A 336 -1.49 2.89 15.08
CA PHE A 336 -1.80 1.96 16.18
C PHE A 336 -1.53 2.54 17.58
N ALA A 337 -0.90 3.70 17.65
CA ALA A 337 -0.59 4.41 18.89
C ALA A 337 -1.85 4.99 19.55
N GLU A 338 -1.95 4.86 20.87
CA GLU A 338 -2.91 5.57 21.70
C GLU A 338 -2.48 7.03 21.92
N ALA A 339 -3.41 7.85 22.44
CA ALA A 339 -3.09 9.22 22.77
C ALA A 339 -1.97 9.24 23.83
N PRO A 340 -0.91 10.02 23.64
CA PRO A 340 0.22 10.02 24.56
C PRO A 340 -0.19 10.72 25.87
N VAL A 341 0.35 10.25 26.98
CA VAL A 341 0.14 10.80 28.33
C VAL A 341 1.43 11.38 28.87
N LEU A 342 1.34 12.38 29.75
CA LEU A 342 2.49 12.94 30.44
C LEU A 342 2.68 12.26 31.81
N THR A 343 3.94 12.06 32.20
CA THR A 343 4.27 11.67 33.56
C THR A 343 4.07 12.81 34.55
N ASP A 344 3.66 12.47 35.78
CA ASP A 344 3.53 13.44 36.87
C ASP A 344 4.90 13.85 37.48
N GLU A 345 4.88 14.70 38.51
CA GLU A 345 6.11 15.15 39.22
C GLU A 345 6.96 14.03 39.81
N ASN A 346 6.39 12.83 40.00
CA ASN A 346 7.08 11.64 40.49
C ASN A 346 7.37 10.63 39.36
N GLY A 347 7.22 11.04 38.11
CA GLY A 347 7.46 10.20 36.94
C GLY A 347 6.36 9.17 36.68
N PHE A 348 5.23 9.20 37.38
CA PHE A 348 4.17 8.20 37.19
C PHE A 348 3.30 8.53 35.98
N PHE A 349 2.90 7.49 35.25
CA PHE A 349 1.94 7.59 34.15
C PHE A 349 0.85 6.52 34.25
N ALA A 350 -0.28 6.78 33.58
CA ALA A 350 -1.32 5.82 33.33
C ALA A 350 -1.86 6.02 31.90
N VAL A 351 -1.80 4.97 31.07
CA VAL A 351 -2.43 4.93 29.75
C VAL A 351 -3.71 4.12 29.87
N ASP A 352 -4.84 4.73 29.55
CA ASP A 352 -6.19 4.12 29.60
C ASP A 352 -6.73 3.84 28.19
N GLY A 353 -7.99 3.37 28.10
CA GLY A 353 -8.63 3.10 26.82
C GLY A 353 -8.10 1.85 26.10
N LEU A 354 -7.42 0.96 26.84
CA LEU A 354 -6.68 -0.17 26.28
C LEU A 354 -7.54 -1.44 26.22
N ARG A 355 -7.28 -2.27 25.21
CA ARG A 355 -7.92 -3.56 25.02
C ARG A 355 -7.27 -4.61 25.91
N ARG A 356 -8.06 -5.27 26.77
CA ARG A 356 -7.55 -6.26 27.74
C ARG A 356 -6.98 -7.54 27.10
N ASP A 357 -7.39 -7.84 25.88
CA ASP A 357 -7.04 -9.06 25.14
C ASP A 357 -5.79 -8.90 24.25
N ARG A 358 -5.09 -7.75 24.34
CA ARG A 358 -3.92 -7.45 23.52
C ARG A 358 -2.78 -6.88 24.35
N ALA A 359 -1.56 -7.09 23.86
CA ALA A 359 -0.37 -6.46 24.39
C ALA A 359 -0.11 -5.12 23.68
N TYR A 360 0.71 -4.28 24.31
CA TYR A 360 1.09 -2.96 23.83
C TYR A 360 2.58 -2.78 23.94
N ASN A 361 3.16 -2.08 22.97
CA ASN A 361 4.53 -1.60 23.03
C ASN A 361 4.50 -0.18 23.59
N LEU A 362 5.28 0.07 24.64
CA LEU A 362 5.38 1.37 25.28
C LEU A 362 6.60 2.12 24.79
N MET A 363 6.47 3.42 24.58
CA MET A 363 7.57 4.35 24.33
C MET A 363 7.44 5.53 25.28
N ALA A 364 8.50 5.83 26.02
CA ALA A 364 8.62 7.06 26.78
C ALA A 364 9.67 7.98 26.14
N GLU A 365 9.35 9.27 25.97
CA GLU A 365 10.29 10.30 25.55
C GLU A 365 10.40 11.38 26.63
N GLY A 366 11.62 11.62 27.11
CA GLY A 366 11.92 12.64 28.11
C GLY A 366 12.94 13.66 27.62
N GLU A 367 13.28 14.61 28.48
CA GLU A 367 14.33 15.62 28.22
C GLU A 367 14.15 16.42 26.93
N ARG A 368 12.91 16.80 26.60
CA ARG A 368 12.55 17.48 25.34
C ARG A 368 12.90 16.64 24.09
N GLY A 369 12.78 15.32 24.21
CA GLY A 369 13.08 14.35 23.16
C GLY A 369 14.56 13.99 23.08
N GLY A 370 15.37 14.36 24.08
CA GLY A 370 16.79 13.99 24.16
C GLY A 370 17.02 12.58 24.71
N ALA A 371 15.99 11.95 25.27
CA ALA A 371 16.08 10.62 25.85
C ALA A 371 14.82 9.79 25.52
N ARG A 372 14.99 8.47 25.35
CA ARG A 372 13.89 7.54 25.04
C ARG A 372 14.02 6.24 25.82
N ALA A 373 12.88 5.64 26.17
CA ALA A 373 12.79 4.26 26.63
C ALA A 373 11.72 3.53 25.82
N THR A 374 11.92 2.23 25.57
CA THR A 374 10.91 1.36 24.96
C THR A 374 10.70 0.09 25.78
N GLN A 375 9.50 -0.47 25.71
CA GLN A 375 9.21 -1.78 26.30
C GLN A 375 8.11 -2.49 25.53
N ASP A 376 8.39 -3.69 25.03
CA ASP A 376 7.46 -4.46 24.21
C ASP A 376 6.54 -5.36 25.04
N ALA A 377 5.45 -5.81 24.39
CA ALA A 377 4.54 -6.83 24.88
C ALA A 377 3.93 -6.58 26.28
N VAL A 378 3.69 -5.32 26.64
CA VAL A 378 3.11 -4.92 27.93
C VAL A 378 1.59 -5.11 27.90
N ARG A 379 1.06 -5.95 28.80
CA ARG A 379 -0.39 -6.19 28.92
C ARG A 379 -1.07 -5.17 29.84
N PRO A 380 -2.31 -4.74 29.56
CA PRO A 380 -3.11 -3.97 30.50
C PRO A 380 -3.26 -4.65 31.86
N GLY A 381 -3.27 -3.85 32.92
CA GLY A 381 -3.19 -4.27 34.31
C GLY A 381 -1.76 -4.36 34.85
N SER A 382 -0.75 -4.27 33.99
CA SER A 382 0.66 -4.27 34.40
C SER A 382 1.10 -2.94 35.01
N ARG A 383 2.09 -3.00 35.90
CA ARG A 383 2.87 -1.85 36.36
C ARG A 383 4.31 -1.98 35.88
N VAL A 384 4.79 -1.01 35.12
CA VAL A 384 6.11 -1.05 34.50
C VAL A 384 7.03 0.09 34.95
N THR A 385 8.32 -0.08 34.74
CA THR A 385 9.32 0.98 34.91
C THR A 385 10.06 1.14 33.58
N LEU A 386 10.07 2.37 33.06
CA LEU A 386 10.73 2.73 31.81
C LEU A 386 11.95 3.58 32.15
N SER A 387 13.15 3.09 31.83
CA SER A 387 14.40 3.84 32.06
C SER A 387 14.82 4.52 30.77
N LEU A 388 14.86 5.86 30.78
CA LEU A 388 15.25 6.66 29.62
C LEU A 388 16.74 6.48 29.34
N GLU A 389 17.05 6.22 28.07
CA GLU A 389 18.38 6.21 27.52
C GLU A 389 18.60 7.50 26.73
N LEU A 390 19.75 8.17 26.92
CA LEU A 390 20.09 9.38 26.20
C LEU A 390 20.34 9.07 24.72
N LEU A 391 19.72 9.86 23.86
CA LEU A 391 19.86 9.74 22.41
C LEU A 391 21.15 10.45 21.95
N GLY A 392 21.82 9.84 20.98
CA GLY A 392 23.03 10.36 20.37
C GLY A 392 22.76 11.32 19.21
N GLY A 393 23.84 11.62 18.49
CA GLY A 393 23.79 12.41 17.26
C GLY A 393 24.90 12.08 16.29
N ILE A 394 24.72 12.48 15.02
CA ILE A 394 25.72 12.33 13.97
C ILE A 394 25.96 13.71 13.38
N ASP A 395 27.19 14.21 13.49
CA ASP A 395 27.65 15.37 12.75
C ASP A 395 28.36 14.90 11.48
N GLY A 396 28.25 15.66 10.41
CA GLY A 396 29.07 15.35 9.24
C GLY A 396 29.24 16.49 8.27
N VAL A 397 30.09 16.24 7.28
CA VAL A 397 30.34 17.16 6.18
C VAL A 397 30.23 16.40 4.86
N VAL A 398 29.47 16.96 3.92
CA VAL A 398 29.31 16.43 2.58
C VAL A 398 30.23 17.16 1.62
N ARG A 399 31.02 16.40 0.85
CA ARG A 399 32.00 16.91 -0.10
C ARG A 399 31.85 16.28 -1.49
N ARG A 400 32.41 16.95 -2.49
CA ARG A 400 32.61 16.42 -3.85
C ARG A 400 33.91 16.97 -4.43
N GLY A 401 34.78 16.09 -4.90
CA GLY A 401 36.15 16.44 -5.30
C GLY A 401 36.88 17.21 -4.20
N GLY A 402 36.63 16.87 -2.93
CA GLY A 402 37.17 17.56 -1.76
C GLY A 402 36.58 18.95 -1.46
N LYS A 403 35.62 19.46 -2.25
CA LYS A 403 34.93 20.74 -2.01
C LYS A 403 33.60 20.51 -1.26
N PRO A 404 33.22 21.37 -0.29
CA PRO A 404 31.92 21.24 0.37
C PRO A 404 30.74 21.38 -0.60
N VAL A 405 29.70 20.58 -0.38
CA VAL A 405 28.45 20.63 -1.15
C VAL A 405 27.41 21.39 -0.33
N ALA A 406 26.95 22.54 -0.83
CA ALA A 406 26.19 23.47 -0.02
C ALA A 406 24.70 23.13 0.16
N SER A 407 24.13 22.32 -0.73
CA SER A 407 22.70 21.96 -0.71
C SER A 407 22.53 20.50 -1.08
N TYR A 408 21.87 19.75 -0.21
CA TYR A 408 21.62 18.32 -0.37
C TYR A 408 20.48 17.87 0.54
N THR A 409 19.95 16.68 0.27
CA THR A 409 19.05 15.95 1.15
C THR A 409 19.83 14.81 1.78
N LEU A 410 19.66 14.63 3.09
CA LEU A 410 20.25 13.55 3.87
C LEU A 410 19.11 12.72 4.48
N GLU A 411 19.13 11.42 4.21
CA GLU A 411 18.27 10.44 4.85
C GLU A 411 19.14 9.47 5.67
N ALA A 412 18.96 9.46 6.98
CA ALA A 412 19.56 8.44 7.85
C ALA A 412 18.54 7.33 8.06
N ARG A 413 18.92 6.09 7.73
CA ARG A 413 18.14 4.86 7.92
C ARG A 413 18.84 4.00 8.93
N GLY A 414 18.13 3.46 9.90
CA GLY A 414 18.71 2.65 10.96
C GLY A 414 17.66 2.36 12.01
N PRO A 415 18.01 2.30 13.30
CA PRO A 415 17.03 2.22 14.37
C PRO A 415 15.93 3.28 14.22
N VAL A 416 16.28 4.49 13.78
CA VAL A 416 15.30 5.51 13.42
C VAL A 416 15.56 6.06 12.02
N THR A 417 14.48 6.38 11.29
CA THR A 417 14.62 7.09 10.01
C THR A 417 14.51 8.60 10.23
N ARG A 418 15.50 9.35 9.74
CA ARG A 418 15.49 10.83 9.74
C ARG A 418 15.77 11.35 8.35
N ASN A 419 14.96 12.30 7.89
CA ASN A 419 15.22 13.03 6.65
C ASN A 419 15.45 14.51 6.98
N GLN A 420 16.52 15.08 6.43
CA GLN A 420 16.89 16.47 6.58
C GLN A 420 17.32 17.04 5.23
N ARG A 421 16.71 18.16 4.83
CA ARG A 421 17.25 19.00 3.77
C ARG A 421 18.24 19.98 4.37
N VAL A 422 19.45 20.03 3.83
CA VAL A 422 20.54 20.87 4.31
C VAL A 422 20.85 21.95 3.29
N SER A 423 21.11 23.17 3.78
CA SER A 423 21.55 24.31 2.99
C SER A 423 22.61 25.07 3.79
N ASP A 424 23.82 24.53 3.82
CA ASP A 424 24.96 25.06 4.57
C ASP A 424 26.17 25.25 3.64
N ALA A 425 26.73 26.45 3.58
CA ALA A 425 27.86 26.74 2.68
C ALA A 425 29.12 25.92 2.99
N GLY A 426 29.27 25.43 4.22
CA GLY A 426 30.33 24.53 4.66
C GLY A 426 30.06 23.06 4.39
N GLY A 427 28.90 22.72 3.83
CA GLY A 427 28.42 21.36 3.60
C GLY A 427 28.19 20.55 4.88
N SER A 428 27.97 21.22 6.01
CA SER A 428 27.86 20.57 7.32
C SER A 428 26.42 20.21 7.66
N PHE A 429 26.23 19.07 8.31
CA PHE A 429 24.95 18.66 8.90
C PHE A 429 25.14 18.20 10.34
N ALA A 430 24.02 18.20 11.07
CA ALA A 430 23.91 17.65 12.41
C ALA A 430 22.55 16.97 12.55
N LEU A 431 22.59 15.67 12.81
CA LEU A 431 21.44 14.86 13.18
C LEU A 431 21.49 14.64 14.70
N ASP A 432 20.42 15.02 15.39
CA ASP A 432 20.27 14.80 16.82
C ASP A 432 19.11 13.84 17.09
N ARG A 433 19.05 13.30 18.32
CA ARG A 433 17.96 12.42 18.79
C ARG A 433 17.90 11.12 17.99
N LEU A 434 19.06 10.48 17.89
CA LEU A 434 19.26 9.20 17.23
C LEU A 434 19.50 8.10 18.28
N ASP A 435 18.75 7.02 18.17
CA ASP A 435 18.89 5.84 19.02
C ASP A 435 20.21 5.14 18.68
N PRO A 436 20.90 4.49 19.63
CA PRO A 436 22.13 3.77 19.36
C PRO A 436 21.93 2.66 18.32
N GLY A 437 22.90 2.48 17.43
CA GLY A 437 22.85 1.43 16.40
C GLY A 437 23.52 1.82 15.08
N LYS A 438 23.41 0.94 14.10
CA LYS A 438 23.96 1.13 12.75
C LYS A 438 23.01 2.00 11.92
N TYR A 439 23.54 3.09 11.37
CA TYR A 439 22.85 3.97 10.44
C TYR A 439 23.48 3.91 9.06
N GLU A 440 22.65 3.85 8.03
CA GLU A 440 22.97 4.12 6.64
C GLU A 440 22.53 5.54 6.31
N LEU A 441 23.49 6.39 5.95
CA LEU A 441 23.29 7.78 5.59
C LEU A 441 23.28 7.89 4.07
N VAL A 442 22.11 8.13 3.51
CA VAL A 442 21.88 8.33 2.08
C VAL A 442 21.83 9.82 1.80
N VAL A 443 22.77 10.31 0.99
CA VAL A 443 22.86 11.71 0.61
C VAL A 443 22.57 11.87 -0.87
N THR A 444 21.70 12.82 -1.21
CA THR A 444 21.32 13.17 -2.57
C THR A 444 21.50 14.66 -2.81
N ALA A 445 22.24 15.03 -3.85
CA ALA A 445 22.45 16.41 -4.28
C ALA A 445 22.41 16.52 -5.81
N ASP A 446 22.24 17.73 -6.35
CA ASP A 446 22.34 17.94 -7.80
C ASP A 446 23.74 17.55 -8.34
N ALA A 447 24.74 17.53 -7.45
CA ALA A 447 26.10 17.19 -7.77
C ALA A 447 26.38 15.66 -7.78
N GLY A 448 25.52 14.83 -7.18
CA GLY A 448 25.77 13.41 -7.00
C GLY A 448 25.04 12.77 -5.83
N SER A 449 25.33 11.51 -5.55
CA SER A 449 24.81 10.76 -4.41
C SER A 449 25.92 10.03 -3.65
N ALA A 450 25.66 9.67 -2.40
CA ALA A 450 26.51 8.77 -1.64
C ALA A 450 25.71 8.01 -0.60
N VAL A 451 26.22 6.85 -0.21
CA VAL A 451 25.76 6.09 0.94
C VAL A 451 26.95 5.89 1.88
N ALA A 452 26.77 6.19 3.16
CA ALA A 452 27.78 6.00 4.19
C ALA A 452 27.18 5.29 5.40
N THR A 453 27.87 4.30 5.95
CA THR A 453 27.43 3.61 7.17
C THR A 453 28.15 4.19 8.40
N VAL A 454 27.41 4.44 9.48
CA VAL A 454 27.92 4.93 10.77
C VAL A 454 27.33 4.08 11.90
N GLU A 455 28.15 3.56 12.81
CA GLU A 455 27.68 2.93 14.04
C GLU A 455 27.66 3.97 15.17
N LEU A 456 26.48 4.26 15.71
CA LEU A 456 26.29 5.20 16.80
C LEU A 456 26.24 4.47 18.15
N GLY A 457 27.17 4.78 19.05
CA GLY A 457 27.16 4.27 20.42
C GLY A 457 26.15 4.95 21.35
N ALA A 458 25.90 4.36 22.51
CA ALA A 458 25.09 4.97 23.57
C ALA A 458 25.68 6.31 24.02
N GLU A 459 24.85 7.36 24.05
CA GLU A 459 25.23 8.75 24.39
C GLU A 459 26.33 9.34 23.48
N GLY A 460 26.58 8.72 22.32
CA GLY A 460 27.65 9.09 21.40
C GLY A 460 27.27 10.26 20.49
N ARG A 461 28.28 11.05 20.10
CA ARG A 461 28.17 11.95 18.94
C ARG A 461 29.23 11.55 17.93
N GLU A 462 28.81 10.93 16.84
CA GLU A 462 29.71 10.45 15.80
C GLU A 462 29.97 11.52 14.75
N ARG A 463 31.14 11.44 14.11
CA ARG A 463 31.53 12.35 13.02
C ARG A 463 31.81 11.56 11.76
N VAL A 464 31.18 11.99 10.67
CA VAL A 464 31.34 11.37 9.35
C VAL A 464 31.67 12.38 8.27
N GLU A 465 32.53 12.00 7.33
CA GLU A 465 32.77 12.74 6.11
C GLU A 465 32.23 11.91 4.95
N ILE A 466 31.35 12.52 4.14
CA ILE A 466 30.65 11.84 3.05
C ILE A 466 31.11 12.47 1.74
N GLU A 467 31.78 11.70 0.89
CA GLU A 467 32.18 12.12 -0.44
C GLU A 467 31.14 11.67 -1.45
N LEU A 468 30.53 12.62 -2.17
CA LEU A 468 29.54 12.34 -3.22
C LEU A 468 30.20 11.74 -4.45
N GLU A 469 29.61 10.65 -4.92
CA GLU A 469 29.89 10.08 -6.22
C GLU A 469 29.07 10.80 -7.30
N ALA A 470 29.64 10.92 -8.50
CA ALA A 470 28.94 11.56 -9.59
C ALA A 470 27.79 10.67 -10.08
N TRP A 471 26.67 11.31 -10.41
CA TRP A 471 25.56 10.67 -11.10
C TRP A 471 26.01 9.96 -12.38
N GLY A 472 25.60 8.71 -12.54
CA GLY A 472 25.68 8.02 -13.81
C GLY A 472 24.46 8.28 -14.69
N LYS A 473 24.47 7.62 -15.85
CA LYS A 473 23.45 7.70 -16.88
C LYS A 473 23.21 6.31 -17.46
N ILE A 474 21.96 5.96 -17.70
CA ILE A 474 21.61 4.75 -18.45
C ILE A 474 20.88 5.14 -19.75
N GLU A 475 21.18 4.44 -20.83
CA GLU A 475 20.45 4.55 -22.10
C GLU A 475 20.20 3.18 -22.71
N GLY A 476 19.29 3.11 -23.68
CA GLY A 476 19.00 1.87 -24.39
C GLY A 476 17.79 2.01 -25.30
N VAL A 477 17.36 0.89 -25.89
CA VAL A 477 16.21 0.82 -26.79
C VAL A 477 15.30 -0.34 -26.39
N VAL A 478 14.01 -0.09 -26.27
CA VAL A 478 13.00 -1.13 -26.02
C VAL A 478 12.30 -1.50 -27.33
N VAL A 479 12.24 -2.80 -27.64
CA VAL A 479 11.58 -3.36 -28.83
C VAL A 479 10.61 -4.48 -28.44
N GLY A 480 9.56 -4.67 -29.25
CA GLY A 480 8.60 -5.74 -29.06
C GLY A 480 9.22 -7.12 -29.29
N THR A 481 8.92 -8.08 -28.41
CA THR A 481 9.46 -9.45 -28.50
C THR A 481 8.98 -10.20 -29.76
N GLY A 482 7.81 -9.85 -30.32
CA GLY A 482 7.21 -10.55 -31.46
C GLY A 482 7.56 -9.98 -32.84
N ASP A 483 7.61 -8.66 -32.97
CA ASP A 483 7.77 -7.93 -34.22
C ASP A 483 9.14 -7.23 -34.33
N GLY A 484 9.84 -7.05 -33.21
CA GLY A 484 11.07 -6.26 -33.13
C GLY A 484 10.83 -4.76 -33.34
N GLU A 485 9.57 -4.30 -33.31
CA GLU A 485 9.24 -2.89 -33.50
C GLU A 485 9.59 -2.09 -32.24
N PRO A 486 10.04 -0.83 -32.38
CA PRO A 486 10.35 -0.02 -31.21
C PRO A 486 9.12 0.33 -30.38
N MET A 487 9.23 0.19 -29.07
CA MET A 487 8.11 0.43 -28.14
C MET A 487 8.17 1.84 -27.56
N ALA A 488 7.31 2.73 -28.06
CA ALA A 488 7.27 4.13 -27.68
C ALA A 488 6.34 4.40 -26.48
N GLY A 489 6.64 5.44 -25.70
CA GLY A 489 5.76 5.97 -24.66
C GLY A 489 5.76 5.22 -23.33
N LEU A 490 6.60 4.19 -23.17
CA LEU A 490 6.72 3.42 -21.92
C LEU A 490 7.31 4.29 -20.82
N ALA A 491 6.71 4.28 -19.63
CA ALA A 491 7.25 4.91 -18.44
C ALA A 491 8.38 4.05 -17.85
N LEU A 492 9.47 4.70 -17.42
CA LEU A 492 10.64 4.03 -16.87
C LEU A 492 10.83 4.37 -15.39
N MET A 493 10.87 3.34 -14.55
CA MET A 493 11.22 3.43 -13.14
C MET A 493 12.60 2.81 -12.92
N VAL A 494 13.49 3.56 -12.29
CA VAL A 494 14.80 3.06 -11.88
C VAL A 494 14.78 2.89 -10.37
N THR A 495 15.34 1.79 -9.90
CA THR A 495 15.56 1.52 -8.48
C THR A 495 17.01 1.12 -8.30
N SER A 496 17.64 1.56 -7.21
CA SER A 496 19.02 1.18 -6.85
C SER A 496 19.03 0.46 -5.51
N GLU A 497 19.97 -0.47 -5.32
CA GLU A 497 20.17 -1.16 -4.03
C GLU A 497 20.54 -0.18 -2.90
N SER A 498 21.15 0.96 -3.25
CA SER A 498 21.46 2.06 -2.31
C SER A 498 20.19 2.66 -1.65
N GLY A 499 19.02 2.33 -2.19
CA GLY A 499 17.72 2.76 -1.73
C GLY A 499 17.49 4.26 -1.80
N ALA A 500 18.45 5.07 -2.29
CA ALA A 500 18.26 6.50 -2.53
C ALA A 500 16.95 6.67 -3.31
N LEU A 501 15.98 7.36 -2.70
CA LEU A 501 14.70 7.60 -3.33
C LEU A 501 14.96 8.44 -4.57
N ASP A 502 14.91 7.79 -5.73
CA ASP A 502 14.98 8.48 -7.00
C ASP A 502 13.85 9.52 -7.03
N ARG A 503 14.19 10.77 -7.40
CA ARG A 503 13.23 11.85 -7.72
C ARG A 503 12.12 11.36 -8.68
N ASN A 504 12.40 10.29 -9.43
CA ASN A 504 11.57 9.64 -10.43
C ASN A 504 10.25 9.06 -9.90
N GLY A 505 10.13 8.67 -8.62
CA GLY A 505 8.91 8.03 -8.11
C GLY A 505 7.67 8.93 -8.14
N VAL A 506 7.83 10.20 -7.77
CA VAL A 506 6.75 11.21 -7.84
C VAL A 506 6.55 11.69 -9.29
N ASP A 507 7.61 11.78 -10.07
CA ASP A 507 7.52 12.16 -11.48
C ASP A 507 6.77 11.11 -12.31
N LEU A 508 6.88 9.82 -11.97
CA LEU A 508 6.06 8.74 -12.55
C LEU A 508 4.57 8.90 -12.23
N LEU A 509 4.22 9.19 -10.98
CA LEU A 509 2.83 9.41 -10.55
C LEU A 509 2.21 10.69 -11.16
N THR A 510 3.05 11.67 -11.51
CA THR A 510 2.61 12.92 -12.15
C THR A 510 2.73 12.88 -13.68
N GLY A 511 3.12 11.74 -14.26
CA GLY A 511 3.24 11.52 -15.70
C GLY A 511 4.46 12.18 -16.37
N LYS A 512 5.34 12.81 -15.58
CA LYS A 512 6.56 13.54 -16.00
C LYS A 512 7.85 12.71 -15.94
N GLY A 513 7.77 11.46 -15.50
CA GLY A 513 8.92 10.54 -15.45
C GLY A 513 9.51 10.21 -16.83
N PRO A 514 10.71 9.63 -16.89
CA PRO A 514 11.38 9.30 -18.14
C PRO A 514 10.56 8.30 -18.97
N ARG A 515 10.56 8.50 -20.30
CA ARG A 515 9.80 7.65 -21.24
C ARG A 515 10.62 7.23 -22.45
N THR A 516 10.23 6.12 -23.09
CA THR A 516 10.76 5.74 -24.40
C THR A 516 10.23 6.68 -25.50
N ASP A 517 11.11 7.10 -26.40
CA ASP A 517 10.79 7.95 -27.55
C ASP A 517 10.07 7.14 -28.67
N PRO A 518 9.61 7.78 -29.77
CA PRO A 518 8.99 7.08 -30.92
C PRO A 518 9.85 6.00 -31.58
N ARG A 519 11.15 5.92 -31.27
CA ARG A 519 12.09 4.90 -31.73
C ARG A 519 12.43 3.90 -30.61
N GLY A 520 11.63 3.86 -29.55
CA GLY A 520 11.85 3.00 -28.38
C GLY A 520 13.07 3.39 -27.54
N LYS A 521 13.77 4.48 -27.87
CA LYS A 521 15.00 4.88 -27.18
C LYS A 521 14.66 5.57 -25.85
N PHE A 522 15.38 5.25 -24.79
CA PHE A 522 15.31 5.97 -23.52
C PHE A 522 16.70 6.47 -23.08
N SER A 523 16.69 7.43 -22.17
CA SER A 523 17.87 7.98 -21.51
C SER A 523 17.43 8.46 -20.14
N VAL A 524 18.09 8.00 -19.08
CA VAL A 524 17.87 8.48 -17.71
C VAL A 524 19.20 8.99 -17.19
N ASP A 525 19.21 10.28 -16.86
CA ASP A 525 20.31 10.92 -16.17
C ASP A 525 20.07 10.86 -14.64
N GLU A 526 21.06 11.23 -13.82
CA GLU A 526 20.93 11.22 -12.35
C GLU A 526 20.71 9.82 -11.75
N VAL A 527 21.34 8.78 -12.31
CA VAL A 527 21.25 7.41 -11.77
C VAL A 527 22.36 7.16 -10.74
N PRO A 528 22.03 6.67 -9.52
CA PRO A 528 23.04 6.27 -8.54
C PRO A 528 23.99 5.18 -9.10
N SER A 529 25.25 5.22 -8.69
CA SER A 529 26.19 4.13 -8.91
C SER A 529 25.79 2.86 -8.15
N GLY A 530 26.28 1.71 -8.60
CA GLY A 530 26.00 0.40 -8.02
C GLY A 530 24.95 -0.39 -8.81
N LYS A 531 24.42 -1.43 -8.16
CA LYS A 531 23.40 -2.31 -8.75
C LYS A 531 22.02 -1.69 -8.67
N GLY A 532 21.22 -1.93 -9.70
CA GLY A 532 19.85 -1.44 -9.77
C GLY A 532 19.00 -2.19 -10.79
N THR A 533 17.72 -1.85 -10.82
CA THR A 533 16.77 -2.37 -11.81
C THR A 533 16.03 -1.24 -12.52
N ALA A 534 15.90 -1.39 -13.84
CA ALA A 534 15.14 -0.54 -14.73
C ALA A 534 13.84 -1.27 -15.12
N VAL A 535 12.70 -0.73 -14.69
CA VAL A 535 11.37 -1.28 -14.89
C VAL A 535 10.59 -0.40 -15.88
N PHE A 536 10.18 -1.00 -17.00
CA PHE A 536 9.40 -0.35 -18.04
C PHE A 536 7.93 -0.69 -17.87
N MET A 537 7.06 0.31 -17.89
CA MET A 537 5.62 0.15 -17.68
C MET A 537 4.85 0.87 -18.77
N ASP A 538 3.69 0.34 -19.14
CA ASP A 538 2.75 1.05 -19.98
C ASP A 538 1.91 1.98 -19.09
N PRO A 539 2.02 3.32 -19.22
CA PRO A 539 1.33 4.27 -18.35
C PRO A 539 -0.19 4.27 -18.54
N ASP A 540 -0.68 3.75 -19.67
CA ASP A 540 -2.10 3.65 -19.99
C ASP A 540 -2.69 2.28 -19.65
N ALA A 541 -1.84 1.32 -19.26
CA ALA A 541 -2.30 0.04 -18.76
C ALA A 541 -2.84 0.16 -17.31
N ASP A 542 -3.76 -0.74 -16.96
CA ASP A 542 -4.25 -0.94 -15.59
C ASP A 542 -3.03 -1.15 -14.65
N LEU A 543 -3.06 -0.60 -13.43
CA LEU A 543 -2.02 -0.80 -12.41
C LEU A 543 -1.70 -2.28 -12.15
N THR A 544 -2.59 -3.19 -12.52
CA THR A 544 -2.40 -4.64 -12.43
C THR A 544 -1.66 -5.27 -13.62
N ALA A 545 -1.40 -4.54 -14.71
CA ALA A 545 -0.82 -5.07 -15.96
C ALA A 545 0.69 -5.42 -15.88
N GLY A 546 1.35 -5.04 -14.78
CA GLY A 546 2.74 -5.34 -14.50
C GLY A 546 3.74 -4.65 -15.43
N ALA A 547 5.03 -4.94 -15.25
CA ALA A 547 6.10 -4.38 -16.08
C ALA A 547 6.10 -4.98 -17.50
N ILE A 548 6.32 -4.13 -18.51
CA ILE A 548 6.55 -4.48 -19.92
C ILE A 548 7.92 -5.15 -20.10
N ALA A 549 8.93 -4.67 -19.37
CA ALA A 549 10.26 -5.25 -19.27
C ALA A 549 10.90 -4.85 -17.93
N THR A 550 11.78 -5.70 -17.41
CA THR A 550 12.64 -5.39 -16.26
C THR A 550 14.07 -5.78 -16.61
N VAL A 551 15.02 -4.89 -16.35
CA VAL A 551 16.44 -5.10 -16.65
C VAL A 551 17.28 -4.73 -15.44
N GLU A 552 18.14 -5.65 -15.02
CA GLU A 552 19.15 -5.38 -14.00
C GLU A 552 20.36 -4.71 -14.63
N PHE A 553 21.00 -3.82 -13.88
CA PHE A 553 22.22 -3.15 -14.31
C PHE A 553 23.17 -2.93 -13.12
N GLU A 554 24.45 -2.74 -13.44
CA GLU A 554 25.48 -2.30 -12.50
C GLU A 554 26.20 -1.11 -13.14
N LEU A 555 26.22 0.03 -12.46
CA LEU A 555 26.67 1.31 -13.00
C LEU A 555 27.84 1.87 -12.18
N GLU A 556 28.96 2.21 -12.84
CA GLU A 556 30.06 2.92 -12.17
C GLU A 556 29.75 4.42 -11.99
N ALA A 557 30.36 5.05 -10.99
CA ALA A 557 30.16 6.47 -10.70
C ALA A 557 30.51 7.37 -11.90
N GLY A 558 29.53 8.16 -12.37
CA GLY A 558 29.68 9.05 -13.53
C GLY A 558 29.65 8.34 -14.90
N GLU A 559 29.42 7.03 -14.94
CA GLU A 559 29.38 6.26 -16.18
C GLU A 559 28.12 6.59 -17.01
N THR A 560 28.23 6.44 -18.33
CA THR A 560 27.06 6.27 -19.21
C THR A 560 27.00 4.84 -19.68
N LEU A 561 26.05 4.08 -19.14
CA LEU A 561 25.83 2.66 -19.44
C LEU A 561 24.76 2.50 -20.52
N ASP A 562 25.11 1.82 -21.61
CA ASP A 562 24.16 1.41 -22.64
C ASP A 562 23.63 0.00 -22.31
N LEU A 563 22.36 -0.08 -21.92
CA LEU A 563 21.64 -1.32 -21.65
C LEU A 563 21.29 -2.09 -22.93
N GLY A 564 21.60 -1.53 -24.10
CA GLY A 564 21.42 -2.17 -25.39
C GLY A 564 19.96 -2.29 -25.80
N THR A 565 19.63 -3.39 -26.47
CA THR A 565 18.27 -3.67 -26.96
C THR A 565 17.53 -4.56 -25.98
N ILE A 566 16.52 -3.99 -25.34
CA ILE A 566 15.65 -4.62 -24.35
C ILE A 566 14.40 -5.13 -25.07
N LYS A 567 14.04 -6.39 -24.81
CA LYS A 567 12.82 -6.98 -25.37
C LYS A 567 11.66 -6.82 -24.39
N GLY A 568 10.65 -6.05 -24.79
CA GLY A 568 9.42 -5.86 -24.04
C GLY A 568 8.28 -6.72 -24.57
N VAL A 569 7.43 -7.17 -23.66
CA VAL A 569 6.20 -7.91 -24.01
C VAL A 569 5.00 -6.99 -23.77
N GLN A 570 4.49 -6.37 -24.84
CA GLN A 570 3.21 -5.65 -24.78
C GLN A 570 2.09 -6.63 -25.02
N THR A 571 1.53 -7.19 -23.95
CA THR A 571 0.25 -7.88 -24.03
C THR A 571 -0.84 -6.92 -23.59
N GLN A 572 -1.90 -6.80 -24.39
CA GLN A 572 -3.10 -6.10 -23.96
C GLN A 572 -3.57 -6.73 -22.65
N ALA A 573 -3.76 -5.91 -21.61
CA ALA A 573 -4.31 -6.38 -20.35
C ALA A 573 -5.64 -7.10 -20.65
N VAL A 574 -5.79 -8.32 -20.12
CA VAL A 574 -7.03 -9.07 -20.28
C VAL A 574 -8.09 -8.38 -19.40
N PRO A 575 -9.30 -8.07 -19.92
CA PRO A 575 -10.41 -7.58 -19.11
C PRO A 575 -10.65 -8.48 -17.90
N ARG A 576 -10.95 -7.92 -16.72
CA ARG A 576 -11.00 -8.69 -15.46
C ARG A 576 -11.97 -9.88 -15.51
N ASP A 577 -13.12 -9.69 -16.16
CA ASP A 577 -14.15 -10.70 -16.37
C ASP A 577 -13.72 -11.84 -17.31
N GLU A 578 -12.70 -11.60 -18.12
CA GLU A 578 -12.10 -12.58 -19.03
C GLU A 578 -10.81 -13.20 -18.48
N ARG A 579 -10.30 -12.72 -17.32
CA ARG A 579 -9.04 -13.18 -16.74
C ARG A 579 -9.13 -14.62 -16.25
N GLY A 580 -8.11 -15.39 -16.57
CA GLY A 580 -7.88 -16.73 -16.05
C GLY A 580 -6.70 -16.75 -15.08
N THR A 581 -6.57 -17.85 -14.35
CA THR A 581 -5.42 -18.14 -13.50
C THR A 581 -4.93 -19.57 -13.71
N LEU A 582 -3.64 -19.81 -13.53
CA LEU A 582 -3.06 -21.17 -13.47
C LEU A 582 -3.06 -21.72 -12.05
N GLU A 583 -3.61 -20.99 -11.08
CA GLU A 583 -3.71 -21.41 -9.67
C GLU A 583 -2.33 -21.75 -9.05
N LEU A 584 -1.30 -21.01 -9.48
CA LEU A 584 0.08 -21.06 -8.97
C LEU A 584 0.58 -19.65 -8.65
N ARG A 585 1.59 -19.54 -7.77
CA ARG A 585 2.40 -18.31 -7.61
C ARG A 585 3.84 -18.63 -7.98
N THR A 586 4.49 -17.70 -8.66
CA THR A 586 5.91 -17.79 -9.00
C THR A 586 6.76 -16.87 -8.13
N GLN A 587 8.06 -17.15 -8.09
CA GLN A 587 9.06 -16.29 -7.46
C GLN A 587 10.31 -16.25 -8.32
N THR A 588 10.88 -15.05 -8.45
CA THR A 588 12.20 -14.85 -9.04
C THR A 588 13.25 -14.95 -7.93
N ALA A 589 14.22 -15.83 -8.10
CA ALA A 589 15.29 -16.03 -7.13
C ALA A 589 16.49 -16.81 -7.72
N GLY A 590 17.69 -16.52 -7.22
CA GLY A 590 18.88 -17.36 -7.40
C GLY A 590 18.77 -18.72 -6.68
N TRP A 591 19.74 -19.59 -6.91
CA TRP A 591 19.70 -20.99 -6.45
C TRP A 591 19.61 -21.14 -4.92
N LYS A 592 20.24 -20.26 -4.14
CA LYS A 592 20.17 -20.37 -2.66
C LYS A 592 18.79 -20.02 -2.12
N ARG A 593 18.09 -19.09 -2.77
CA ARG A 593 16.80 -18.53 -2.33
C ARG A 593 15.58 -19.19 -3.01
N ARG A 594 15.76 -20.30 -3.74
CA ARG A 594 14.62 -21.01 -4.34
C ARG A 594 13.67 -21.57 -3.26
N PRO A 595 12.36 -21.65 -3.56
CA PRO A 595 11.44 -22.48 -2.81
C PRO A 595 11.84 -23.97 -2.81
N ARG A 596 11.45 -24.70 -1.77
CA ARG A 596 11.53 -26.17 -1.66
C ARG A 596 10.14 -26.76 -1.46
N PRO A 597 9.93 -28.04 -1.80
CA PRO A 597 8.70 -28.73 -1.43
C PRO A 597 8.42 -28.63 0.09
N PRO A 598 7.15 -28.50 0.51
CA PRO A 598 6.77 -28.55 1.92
C PRO A 598 7.37 -29.75 2.65
N GLY A 599 7.87 -29.55 3.87
CA GLY A 599 8.48 -30.61 4.68
C GLY A 599 9.95 -30.94 4.35
N THR A 600 10.59 -30.13 3.52
CA THR A 600 12.05 -30.21 3.29
C THR A 600 12.81 -29.76 4.54
N ASP A 601 13.76 -30.58 4.99
CA ASP A 601 14.72 -30.21 6.04
C ASP A 601 15.83 -29.35 5.43
N LEU A 602 15.76 -28.03 5.64
CA LEU A 602 16.72 -27.07 5.10
C LEU A 602 18.10 -27.18 5.76
N GLU A 603 18.19 -27.68 7.00
CA GLU A 603 19.47 -27.80 7.72
C GLU A 603 20.32 -28.96 7.19
N ALA A 604 19.69 -29.92 6.50
CA ALA A 604 20.34 -31.09 5.94
C ALA A 604 20.82 -30.91 4.48
N GLU A 605 20.52 -29.77 3.84
CA GLU A 605 20.89 -29.51 2.44
C GLU A 605 22.38 -29.12 2.33
N ASP A 606 23.11 -29.71 1.38
CA ASP A 606 24.51 -29.34 1.11
C ASP A 606 24.56 -28.02 0.31
N PRO A 607 25.03 -26.91 0.89
CA PRO A 607 25.06 -25.61 0.22
C PRO A 607 26.07 -25.57 -0.94
N GLU A 608 26.99 -26.54 -1.04
CA GLU A 608 27.98 -26.66 -2.12
C GLU A 608 27.57 -27.66 -3.21
N ALA A 609 26.33 -28.16 -3.19
CA ALA A 609 25.84 -29.07 -4.22
C ALA A 609 26.01 -28.45 -5.64
N PRO A 610 26.51 -29.22 -6.63
CA PRO A 610 26.77 -28.70 -7.96
C PRO A 610 25.48 -28.20 -8.62
N VAL A 611 25.48 -26.92 -8.99
CA VAL A 611 24.36 -26.25 -9.65
C VAL A 611 24.57 -26.27 -11.17
N ILE A 612 23.53 -26.56 -11.92
CA ILE A 612 23.55 -26.36 -13.37
C ILE A 612 23.39 -24.86 -13.65
N GLY A 613 24.43 -24.23 -14.18
CA GLY A 613 24.47 -22.79 -14.49
C GLY A 613 24.97 -21.94 -13.32
N ASP A 614 24.94 -20.62 -13.49
CA ASP A 614 25.35 -19.67 -12.45
C ASP A 614 24.33 -19.69 -11.29
N PRO A 615 24.76 -19.94 -10.04
CA PRO A 615 23.87 -19.99 -8.88
C PRO A 615 23.33 -18.61 -8.46
N GLU A 616 23.98 -17.52 -8.87
CA GLU A 616 23.59 -16.14 -8.54
C GLU A 616 22.65 -15.54 -9.59
N THR A 617 22.49 -16.18 -10.76
CA THR A 617 21.51 -15.72 -11.76
C THR A 617 20.09 -16.02 -11.31
N ASP A 618 19.24 -14.99 -11.36
CA ASP A 618 17.84 -15.10 -11.04
C ASP A 618 17.07 -15.99 -12.03
N ARG A 619 16.34 -16.95 -11.47
CA ARG A 619 15.53 -17.93 -12.20
C ARG A 619 14.07 -17.83 -11.76
N LEU A 620 13.17 -18.38 -12.56
CA LEU A 620 11.75 -18.41 -12.24
C LEU A 620 11.38 -19.74 -11.58
N TRP A 621 10.84 -19.68 -10.37
CA TRP A 621 10.45 -20.85 -9.58
C TRP A 621 8.96 -20.86 -9.30
N VAL A 622 8.38 -22.06 -9.22
CA VAL A 622 7.06 -22.26 -8.62
C VAL A 622 7.19 -22.08 -7.11
N ARG A 623 6.56 -21.04 -6.55
CA ARG A 623 6.54 -20.77 -5.11
C ARG A 623 5.43 -21.51 -4.40
N SER A 624 4.23 -21.53 -4.98
CA SER A 624 3.10 -22.24 -4.42
C SER A 624 2.14 -22.72 -5.51
N VAL A 625 1.38 -23.77 -5.21
CA VAL A 625 0.26 -24.26 -6.02
C VAL A 625 -0.98 -24.38 -5.14
N GLU A 626 -2.15 -24.07 -5.70
CA GLU A 626 -3.43 -24.25 -5.03
C GLU A 626 -3.77 -25.74 -4.92
N ILE A 627 -4.20 -26.19 -3.72
CA ILE A 627 -4.61 -27.57 -3.49
C ILE A 627 -5.89 -27.85 -4.29
N GLY A 628 -5.85 -28.90 -5.11
CA GLY A 628 -6.89 -29.27 -6.06
C GLY A 628 -6.93 -28.39 -7.31
N GLY A 629 -6.00 -27.44 -7.48
CA GLY A 629 -5.96 -26.52 -8.62
C GLY A 629 -5.33 -27.11 -9.88
N VAL A 630 -5.42 -26.40 -11.00
CA VAL A 630 -4.93 -26.86 -12.32
C VAL A 630 -3.42 -27.10 -12.34
N ALA A 631 -2.63 -26.31 -11.62
CA ALA A 631 -1.19 -26.53 -11.50
C ALA A 631 -0.85 -27.81 -10.74
N GLU A 632 -1.49 -28.05 -9.59
CA GLU A 632 -1.27 -29.28 -8.82
C GLU A 632 -1.75 -30.51 -9.60
N GLN A 633 -2.90 -30.42 -10.29
CA GLN A 633 -3.41 -31.50 -11.15
C GLN A 633 -2.48 -31.82 -12.33
N ALA A 634 -1.77 -30.81 -12.86
CA ALA A 634 -0.71 -30.98 -13.85
C ALA A 634 0.62 -31.46 -13.23
N GLY A 635 0.68 -31.67 -11.92
CA GLY A 635 1.84 -32.23 -11.22
C GLY A 635 2.94 -31.23 -10.88
N LEU A 636 2.67 -29.92 -10.98
CA LEU A 636 3.60 -28.87 -10.56
C LEU A 636 3.71 -28.86 -9.04
N LEU A 637 4.92 -28.66 -8.54
CA LEU A 637 5.24 -28.61 -7.12
C LEU A 637 6.04 -27.33 -6.79
N PRO A 638 5.93 -26.83 -5.56
CA PRO A 638 6.84 -25.79 -5.08
C PRO A 638 8.31 -26.23 -5.22
N GLY A 639 9.12 -25.36 -5.81
CA GLY A 639 10.53 -25.63 -6.12
C GLY A 639 10.81 -26.11 -7.55
N ASP A 640 9.79 -26.32 -8.38
CA ASP A 640 9.99 -26.53 -9.82
C ASP A 640 10.50 -25.24 -10.49
N GLU A 641 11.51 -25.36 -11.35
CA GLU A 641 12.03 -24.24 -12.15
C GLU A 641 11.26 -24.13 -13.46
N ILE A 642 10.74 -22.96 -13.80
CA ILE A 642 10.13 -22.68 -15.10
C ILE A 642 11.22 -22.18 -16.04
N ILE A 643 11.52 -22.96 -17.08
CA ILE A 643 12.58 -22.69 -18.06
C ILE A 643 12.04 -22.22 -19.42
N GLY A 644 10.75 -22.42 -19.69
CA GLY A 644 10.08 -21.93 -20.89
C GLY A 644 8.57 -21.74 -20.73
N ILE A 645 8.00 -20.78 -21.47
CA ILE A 645 6.58 -20.45 -21.51
C ILE A 645 6.16 -20.28 -22.97
N ASP A 646 5.18 -21.04 -23.44
CA ASP A 646 4.65 -21.01 -24.82
C ASP A 646 5.74 -21.05 -25.91
N GLY A 647 6.79 -21.86 -25.67
CA GLY A 647 7.95 -22.02 -26.56
C GLY A 647 8.98 -20.90 -26.51
N GLN A 648 8.80 -19.91 -25.61
CA GLN A 648 9.79 -18.88 -25.32
C GLN A 648 10.63 -19.26 -24.10
N SER A 649 11.95 -19.15 -24.22
CA SER A 649 12.87 -19.48 -23.13
C SER A 649 12.90 -18.38 -22.07
N VAL A 650 12.82 -18.77 -20.80
CA VAL A 650 12.94 -17.85 -19.65
C VAL A 650 14.32 -17.20 -19.58
N GLU A 651 15.38 -17.91 -19.98
CA GLU A 651 16.75 -17.36 -20.05
C GLU A 651 16.83 -16.19 -21.05
N THR A 652 16.07 -16.26 -22.15
CA THR A 652 16.05 -15.18 -23.15
C THR A 652 15.11 -14.04 -22.77
N LEU A 653 14.02 -14.34 -22.04
CA LEU A 653 13.02 -13.36 -21.60
C LEU A 653 13.43 -12.60 -20.34
N GLY A 654 14.24 -13.22 -19.49
CA GLY A 654 14.46 -12.81 -18.11
C GLY A 654 13.36 -13.34 -17.17
N ALA A 655 13.74 -13.74 -15.96
CA ALA A 655 12.84 -14.36 -14.98
C ALA A 655 11.67 -13.44 -14.56
N GLY A 656 11.91 -12.13 -14.42
CA GLY A 656 10.87 -11.15 -14.10
C GLY A 656 9.81 -11.02 -15.20
N THR A 657 10.23 -10.91 -16.46
CA THR A 657 9.32 -10.86 -17.62
C THR A 657 8.51 -12.15 -17.74
N ALA A 658 9.17 -13.30 -17.55
CA ALA A 658 8.51 -14.61 -17.57
C ALA A 658 7.48 -14.75 -16.43
N ALA A 659 7.79 -14.29 -15.22
CA ALA A 659 6.83 -14.26 -14.10
C ALA A 659 5.57 -13.46 -14.46
N GLN A 660 5.74 -12.31 -15.12
CA GLN A 660 4.63 -11.46 -15.53
C GLN A 660 3.74 -12.14 -16.58
N MET A 661 4.30 -12.90 -17.52
CA MET A 661 3.53 -13.68 -18.50
C MET A 661 2.57 -14.68 -17.86
N LEU A 662 2.88 -15.18 -16.66
CA LEU A 662 2.04 -16.11 -15.90
C LEU A 662 1.11 -15.41 -14.90
N SER A 663 1.13 -14.07 -14.85
CA SER A 663 0.24 -13.31 -13.96
C SER A 663 -1.21 -13.38 -14.44
N ASP A 664 -2.15 -13.36 -13.49
CA ASP A 664 -3.59 -13.40 -13.78
C ASP A 664 -4.05 -12.25 -14.68
N SER A 665 -3.29 -11.14 -14.73
CA SER A 665 -3.60 -9.98 -15.59
C SER A 665 -3.38 -10.25 -17.09
N ARG A 666 -2.66 -11.32 -17.44
CA ARG A 666 -2.23 -11.64 -18.80
C ARG A 666 -2.83 -12.92 -19.36
N LEU A 667 -3.52 -13.71 -18.54
CA LEU A 667 -4.11 -14.98 -18.95
C LEU A 667 -5.61 -14.83 -19.17
N ARG A 668 -6.13 -15.42 -20.26
CA ARG A 668 -7.57 -15.51 -20.52
C ARG A 668 -8.11 -16.82 -19.96
N ALA A 669 -9.30 -16.79 -19.37
CA ALA A 669 -9.99 -18.01 -18.98
C ALA A 669 -10.16 -18.94 -20.21
N GLY A 670 -9.76 -20.19 -20.05
CA GLY A 670 -9.75 -21.21 -21.10
C GLY A 670 -8.50 -21.22 -22.00
N GLN A 671 -7.55 -20.28 -21.83
CA GLN A 671 -6.27 -20.27 -22.54
C GLN A 671 -5.42 -21.46 -22.12
N ASP A 672 -4.85 -22.17 -23.09
CA ASP A 672 -3.82 -23.18 -22.84
C ASP A 672 -2.45 -22.49 -22.76
N VAL A 673 -1.72 -22.74 -21.69
CA VAL A 673 -0.37 -22.21 -21.43
C VAL A 673 0.58 -23.40 -21.32
N ARG A 674 1.58 -23.45 -22.19
CA ARG A 674 2.60 -24.49 -22.17
C ARG A 674 3.78 -24.04 -21.30
N LEU A 675 4.11 -24.82 -20.29
CA LEU A 675 5.27 -24.61 -19.43
C LEU A 675 6.31 -25.69 -19.67
N GLU A 676 7.56 -25.27 -19.87
CA GLU A 676 8.72 -26.15 -19.81
C GLU A 676 9.34 -25.98 -18.42
N LEU A 677 9.45 -27.09 -17.68
CA LEU A 677 9.84 -27.12 -16.28
C LEU A 677 11.11 -27.94 -16.10
N ARG A 678 11.85 -27.65 -15.02
CA ARG A 678 12.98 -28.45 -14.55
C ARG A 678 12.81 -28.77 -13.07
N ARG A 679 12.90 -30.06 -12.74
CA ARG A 679 12.88 -30.60 -11.37
C ARG A 679 14.15 -31.44 -11.17
N GLY A 680 15.13 -30.87 -10.48
CA GLY A 680 16.47 -31.47 -10.42
C GLY A 680 17.08 -31.57 -11.83
N ASP A 681 17.44 -32.78 -12.25
CA ASP A 681 17.97 -33.06 -13.59
C ASP A 681 16.90 -33.40 -14.64
N GLU A 682 15.63 -33.54 -14.22
CA GLU A 682 14.52 -33.90 -15.11
C GLU A 682 13.90 -32.66 -15.75
N ARG A 683 13.61 -32.74 -17.06
CA ARG A 683 12.83 -31.73 -17.79
C ARG A 683 11.44 -32.26 -18.06
N MET A 684 10.44 -31.42 -17.83
CA MET A 684 9.03 -31.74 -17.99
C MET A 684 8.35 -30.69 -18.86
N ASP A 685 7.38 -31.10 -19.68
CA ASP A 685 6.57 -30.21 -20.50
C ASP A 685 5.11 -30.39 -20.10
N GLU A 686 4.51 -29.36 -19.53
CA GLU A 686 3.12 -29.39 -19.08
C GLU A 686 2.30 -28.32 -19.82
N THR A 687 1.04 -28.63 -20.12
CA THR A 687 0.10 -27.65 -20.69
C THR A 687 -1.06 -27.47 -19.74
N LEU A 688 -1.16 -26.28 -19.17
CA LEU A 688 -2.18 -25.93 -18.20
C LEU A 688 -3.25 -25.09 -18.88
N LYS A 689 -4.51 -25.39 -18.60
CA LYS A 689 -5.63 -24.55 -19.02
C LYS A 689 -5.96 -23.55 -17.92
N ALA A 690 -5.82 -22.26 -18.21
CA ALA A 690 -6.19 -21.20 -17.29
C ALA A 690 -7.70 -21.27 -16.98
N VAL A 691 -8.05 -21.20 -15.70
CA VAL A 691 -9.44 -21.28 -15.22
C VAL A 691 -9.95 -19.90 -14.84
N SER A 692 -11.25 -19.66 -15.05
CA SER A 692 -11.88 -18.41 -14.62
C SER A 692 -11.82 -18.28 -13.09
N LYS A 693 -11.51 -17.08 -12.59
CA LYS A 693 -11.63 -16.79 -11.16
C LYS A 693 -13.07 -16.88 -10.66
N SER A 694 -14.06 -16.60 -11.51
CA SER A 694 -15.49 -16.61 -11.15
C SER A 694 -16.10 -18.01 -10.99
N ASP A 695 -15.48 -19.05 -11.56
CA ASP A 695 -15.93 -20.45 -11.38
C ASP A 695 -15.68 -20.98 -9.96
N LYS A 696 -14.94 -20.25 -9.11
CA LYS A 696 -14.74 -20.55 -7.69
C LYS A 696 -16.02 -20.49 -6.86
N ALA A 697 -17.06 -19.78 -7.31
CA ALA A 697 -18.34 -19.71 -6.59
C ALA A 697 -19.21 -20.97 -6.75
N GLY A 698 -18.94 -21.80 -7.78
CA GLY A 698 -19.83 -22.90 -8.19
C GLY A 698 -19.39 -24.31 -7.76
N LYS A 699 -18.16 -24.51 -7.30
CA LYS A 699 -17.69 -25.81 -6.80
C LYS A 699 -17.68 -25.82 -5.27
N LYS A 700 -18.83 -26.12 -4.69
CA LYS A 700 -18.97 -26.65 -3.33
C LYS A 700 -19.44 -28.09 -3.39
#